data_AF-A0A643EYX6-F1
#
_entry.id   AF-A0A643EYX6-F1
#
_cell.length_a   1.000
_cell.length_b   1.000
_cell.length_c   1.000
_cell.angle_alpha   90.00
_cell.angle_beta   90.00
_cell.angle_gamma   90.00
#
_symmetry.space_group_name_H-M   'P 1'
#
loop_
_entity.id
_entity.type
_entity.pdbx_description
1 polymer ?
#
loop_
_entity_poly.entity_id
_entity_poly.type
_entity_poly.pdbx_seq_one_letter_code
_entity_poly.pdbx_strand_id
1 'polypeptide(L)'
;MRLLGAVFFASFIASNLPAHAEFERELGPLASAVSSQIVQGWTGSANDGWFVLNNQQSSGTEQTLVVNAGPAPEAGRATKVTIAVNSSKPGASLGLVASNPAHKAICLMEVVADKSVKLFCMENGQQRNIATIPNVARLDGTDVIEMIDVPGVTRFLLNGRMIGDVQGSPALGAQIGVMAYDIGMFGIANFSITSDGENVPTQPIVGSGQGGGSAPQTADTGSQPAPQTTGNGSQPASGAGGVSGPLPDFGGDGGRIASVYYGLVRSIFAHEFGHALIGELQLPSTGPEEDAVDIYSALQIVEPTMYPSGDKEIDDMAIGSASYAALQWYYSGKINEMKGSSPSPWQDEHTADLKRFRNMLCIMYGGNPKVFSSIADGVKLDERTRFRCSDEFNKQNRAWRKILAPHTRSGEWHPEGEQPANAPGATIKTVFQPSSRRVGDFYATKLSTALTGYFDGLSQTYVLPRPITVTFRDCDQLNAWYDPKEGSITMCYDLFEHLAVMISDVETGSAQGDAAGQPTNASAPASGGAAGAALDELRDDGVAASMVLFQSPYTGPTPSKHAKATIITTVEVVKIIANGRKTLFVDTSGLQETMQNAYSLVDAGRDGSVTDSLQQALDEWLNEKAGGDRSVGVVFFGKGMNDRSSYNAALRSAMLGWTTFWYRGGLEAWTGNGLPVSK
;
A
#
# COMPACT_ATOMS: atom_id res chain seq x y z
N MET A 1 -32.77 3.18 -31.30
CA MET A 1 -31.35 2.96 -30.95
C MET A 1 -30.47 3.49 -32.08
N ARG A 2 -29.50 4.35 -31.78
CA ARG A 2 -28.33 4.66 -32.62
C ARG A 2 -27.10 4.45 -31.74
N LEU A 3 -26.00 3.94 -32.29
CA LEU A 3 -24.77 3.75 -31.51
C LEU A 3 -24.10 5.10 -31.29
N LEU A 4 -23.90 5.47 -30.03
CA LEU A 4 -22.86 6.42 -29.60
C LEU A 4 -21.68 5.56 -29.16
N GLY A 5 -20.57 5.60 -29.89
CA GLY A 5 -19.46 4.67 -29.63
C GLY A 5 -18.42 4.52 -30.74
N ALA A 6 -17.91 5.63 -31.30
CA ALA A 6 -16.61 5.70 -31.99
C ALA A 6 -16.22 7.16 -32.29
N VAL A 7 -14.91 7.40 -32.52
CA VAL A 7 -14.31 8.62 -33.10
C VAL A 7 -14.43 9.93 -32.30
N PHE A 8 -13.69 10.02 -31.19
CA PHE A 8 -13.40 11.28 -30.51
C PHE A 8 -12.24 12.05 -31.21
N PHE A 9 -12.42 12.49 -32.47
CA PHE A 9 -11.47 13.40 -33.16
C PHE A 9 -12.06 14.06 -34.43
N ALA A 10 -12.42 15.33 -34.36
CA ALA A 10 -12.63 16.24 -35.50
C ALA A 10 -12.52 17.72 -35.05
N SER A 11 -12.12 18.63 -35.94
CA SER A 11 -11.90 20.05 -35.62
C SER A 11 -12.85 20.97 -36.42
N PHE A 12 -13.65 21.79 -35.72
CA PHE A 12 -14.40 22.92 -36.30
C PHE A 12 -14.34 24.10 -35.31
N ILE A 13 -13.97 25.32 -35.74
CA ILE A 13 -14.82 26.37 -36.35
C ILE A 13 -16.04 26.71 -35.49
N ALA A 14 -16.01 27.88 -34.86
CA ALA A 14 -17.08 28.41 -34.02
C ALA A 14 -18.18 29.13 -34.84
N SER A 15 -19.42 29.03 -34.38
CA SER A 15 -20.60 29.71 -34.96
C SER A 15 -21.42 30.38 -33.86
N ASN A 16 -21.52 31.71 -33.87
CA ASN A 16 -22.17 32.48 -32.81
C ASN A 16 -23.68 32.22 -32.71
N LEU A 17 -24.09 31.43 -31.72
CA LEU A 17 -25.44 31.40 -31.15
C LEU A 17 -25.44 32.03 -29.76
N PRO A 18 -26.60 32.43 -29.20
CA PRO A 18 -26.67 32.84 -27.80
C PRO A 18 -26.42 31.61 -26.90
N ALA A 19 -25.32 31.65 -26.14
CA ALA A 19 -24.70 30.49 -25.46
C ALA A 19 -25.61 29.60 -24.59
N HIS A 20 -26.80 30.06 -24.16
CA HIS A 20 -27.78 29.18 -23.50
C HIS A 20 -28.31 28.10 -24.46
N ALA A 21 -28.72 28.50 -25.67
CA ALA A 21 -29.35 27.62 -26.65
C ALA A 21 -28.34 26.68 -27.35
N GLU A 22 -27.05 26.93 -27.19
CA GLU A 22 -25.96 26.16 -27.81
C GLU A 22 -25.67 24.84 -27.06
N PHE A 23 -25.96 24.77 -25.74
CA PHE A 23 -25.64 23.64 -24.88
C PHE A 23 -26.86 22.99 -24.20
N GLU A 24 -28.07 23.50 -24.44
CA GLU A 24 -29.32 23.09 -23.76
C GLU A 24 -29.68 21.62 -24.00
N ARG A 25 -29.25 21.04 -25.13
CA ARG A 25 -29.50 19.64 -25.47
C ARG A 25 -28.61 18.65 -24.69
N GLU A 26 -27.37 19.02 -24.43
CA GLU A 26 -26.37 18.16 -23.78
C GLU A 26 -26.35 18.37 -22.25
N LEU A 27 -26.54 19.62 -21.80
CA LEU A 27 -26.48 20.04 -20.41
C LEU A 27 -27.84 20.30 -19.75
N GLY A 28 -28.93 20.41 -20.50
CA GLY A 28 -30.25 20.73 -19.95
C GLY A 28 -30.20 21.96 -19.04
N PRO A 29 -30.65 21.87 -17.77
CA PRO A 29 -30.56 22.98 -16.80
C PRO A 29 -29.16 23.61 -16.66
N LEU A 30 -28.08 22.83 -16.77
CA LEU A 30 -26.70 23.31 -16.63
C LEU A 30 -26.22 24.19 -17.80
N ALA A 31 -26.93 24.26 -18.93
CA ALA A 31 -26.54 25.13 -20.04
C ALA A 31 -26.47 26.62 -19.62
N SER A 32 -27.31 27.01 -18.66
CA SER A 32 -27.30 28.33 -18.03
C SER A 32 -26.04 28.66 -17.23
N ALA A 33 -25.30 27.65 -16.74
CA ALA A 33 -24.10 27.82 -15.92
C ALA A 33 -22.84 28.11 -16.75
N VAL A 34 -22.75 27.55 -17.97
CA VAL A 34 -21.54 27.54 -18.82
C VAL A 34 -20.94 28.94 -19.02
N SER A 35 -21.78 29.92 -19.31
CA SER A 35 -21.37 31.30 -19.62
C SER A 35 -20.86 32.11 -18.43
N SER A 36 -20.93 31.58 -17.22
CA SER A 36 -20.60 32.30 -15.97
C SER A 36 -19.75 31.52 -14.96
N GLN A 37 -19.64 30.20 -15.12
CA GLN A 37 -18.95 29.33 -14.13
C GLN A 37 -17.66 28.66 -14.67
N ILE A 38 -17.34 28.78 -15.96
CA ILE A 38 -16.04 28.27 -16.46
C ILE A 38 -14.88 29.09 -15.88
N VAL A 39 -13.93 28.41 -15.24
CA VAL A 39 -12.77 29.02 -14.57
C VAL A 39 -11.58 29.15 -15.51
N GLN A 40 -10.66 30.06 -15.19
CA GLN A 40 -9.46 30.28 -16.00
C GLN A 40 -8.60 29.00 -16.08
N GLY A 41 -8.25 28.60 -17.31
CA GLY A 41 -7.50 27.37 -17.61
C GLY A 41 -8.35 26.25 -18.20
N TRP A 42 -9.66 26.30 -18.02
CA TRP A 42 -10.62 25.35 -18.59
C TRP A 42 -11.32 25.94 -19.81
N THR A 43 -11.73 25.07 -20.74
CA THR A 43 -12.62 25.42 -21.85
C THR A 43 -13.80 24.45 -21.94
N GLY A 44 -14.91 24.91 -22.50
CA GLY A 44 -16.12 24.10 -22.71
C GLY A 44 -16.63 24.26 -24.13
N SER A 45 -17.00 23.16 -24.79
CA SER A 45 -17.52 23.17 -26.18
C SER A 45 -18.46 22.00 -26.44
N ALA A 46 -19.51 22.22 -27.24
CA ALA A 46 -20.32 21.13 -27.79
C ALA A 46 -19.56 20.37 -28.89
N ASN A 47 -19.62 19.02 -28.86
CA ASN A 47 -19.11 18.15 -29.92
C ASN A 47 -19.91 16.83 -29.95
N ASP A 48 -20.43 16.44 -31.13
CA ASP A 48 -21.13 15.17 -31.39
C ASP A 48 -22.20 14.71 -30.36
N GLY A 49 -22.89 15.65 -29.71
CA GLY A 49 -23.91 15.36 -28.68
C GLY A 49 -23.36 15.21 -27.26
N TRP A 50 -22.13 15.69 -27.04
CA TRP A 50 -21.51 15.89 -25.73
C TRP A 50 -21.16 17.37 -25.53
N PHE A 51 -21.30 17.86 -24.31
CA PHE A 51 -20.58 19.06 -23.87
C PHE A 51 -19.26 18.60 -23.26
N VAL A 52 -18.13 19.02 -23.84
CA VAL A 52 -16.79 18.61 -23.41
C VAL A 52 -16.16 19.73 -22.59
N LEU A 53 -15.92 19.48 -21.31
CA LEU A 53 -14.97 20.24 -20.50
C LEU A 53 -13.54 19.77 -20.82
N ASN A 54 -12.61 20.70 -20.98
CA ASN A 54 -11.26 20.42 -21.43
C ASN A 54 -10.22 21.19 -20.61
N ASN A 55 -9.30 20.45 -19.99
CA ASN A 55 -8.13 20.96 -19.28
C ASN A 55 -6.89 20.21 -19.78
N GLN A 56 -5.93 20.93 -20.38
CA GLN A 56 -4.71 20.34 -20.95
C GLN A 56 -3.43 20.75 -20.21
N GLN A 57 -3.51 21.64 -19.22
CA GLN A 57 -2.34 22.34 -18.68
C GLN A 57 -2.38 22.58 -17.16
N SER A 58 -3.56 22.62 -16.54
CA SER A 58 -3.75 23.05 -15.15
C SER A 58 -3.98 21.85 -14.23
N SER A 59 -2.90 21.12 -13.94
CA SER A 59 -2.98 19.93 -13.10
C SER A 59 -3.39 20.26 -11.66
N GLY A 60 -4.19 19.38 -11.05
CA GLY A 60 -4.70 19.57 -9.68
C GLY A 60 -5.75 20.68 -9.53
N THR A 61 -6.28 21.22 -10.64
CA THR A 61 -7.41 22.16 -10.62
C THR A 61 -8.75 21.45 -10.86
N GLU A 62 -9.85 22.09 -10.47
CA GLU A 62 -11.22 21.62 -10.66
C GLU A 62 -12.04 22.57 -11.54
N GLN A 63 -13.07 22.04 -12.18
CA GLN A 63 -14.14 22.80 -12.82
C GLN A 63 -15.49 22.28 -12.37
N THR A 64 -16.27 23.17 -11.75
CA THR A 64 -17.64 22.88 -11.29
C THR A 64 -18.64 23.64 -12.14
N LEU A 65 -19.73 22.99 -12.56
CA LEU A 65 -20.89 23.62 -13.18
C LEU A 65 -22.14 23.20 -12.40
N VAL A 66 -22.83 24.14 -11.76
CA VAL A 66 -23.98 23.89 -10.86
C VAL A 66 -25.16 24.82 -11.12
N VAL A 67 -26.36 24.29 -10.84
CA VAL A 67 -27.62 25.05 -10.75
C VAL A 67 -28.20 24.96 -9.34
N ASN A 68 -28.93 26.00 -8.93
CA ASN A 68 -29.71 26.00 -7.69
C ASN A 68 -30.94 25.09 -7.89
N ALA A 69 -30.90 23.87 -7.35
CA ALA A 69 -32.02 22.93 -7.41
C ALA A 69 -32.96 23.06 -6.20
N GLY A 70 -32.48 23.61 -5.08
CA GLY A 70 -33.25 23.74 -3.84
C GLY A 70 -33.48 22.39 -3.13
N PRO A 71 -34.32 22.35 -2.07
CA PRO A 71 -34.55 21.13 -1.29
C PRO A 71 -35.19 20.01 -2.11
N ALA A 72 -35.01 18.77 -1.67
CA ALA A 72 -35.67 17.62 -2.28
C ALA A 72 -37.21 17.73 -2.10
N PRO A 73 -38.01 17.51 -3.16
CA PRO A 73 -39.47 17.41 -3.03
C PRO A 73 -39.85 16.09 -2.34
N GLU A 74 -41.03 16.04 -1.70
CA GLU A 74 -41.51 14.81 -1.03
C GLU A 74 -41.66 13.60 -1.97
N ALA A 75 -41.98 13.85 -3.25
CA ALA A 75 -42.03 12.83 -4.30
C ALA A 75 -40.65 12.30 -4.73
N GLY A 76 -39.57 12.95 -4.30
CA GLY A 76 -38.20 12.68 -4.74
C GLY A 76 -37.82 13.36 -6.05
N ARG A 77 -36.50 13.51 -6.24
CA ARG A 77 -35.88 14.13 -7.41
C ARG A 77 -34.74 13.25 -7.92
N ALA A 78 -34.77 12.86 -9.19
CA ALA A 78 -33.66 12.19 -9.85
C ALA A 78 -32.83 13.21 -10.64
N THR A 79 -31.51 13.20 -10.44
CA THR A 79 -30.54 13.88 -11.31
C THR A 79 -29.76 12.81 -12.08
N LYS A 80 -29.66 12.95 -13.40
CA LYS A 80 -28.99 11.99 -14.28
C LYS A 80 -28.01 12.68 -15.20
N VAL A 81 -26.87 12.05 -15.46
CA VAL A 81 -25.87 12.49 -16.43
C VAL A 81 -25.16 11.29 -17.04
N THR A 82 -24.94 11.33 -18.36
CA THR A 82 -24.04 10.41 -19.08
C THR A 82 -22.67 11.06 -19.14
N ILE A 83 -21.60 10.30 -18.88
CA ILE A 83 -20.25 10.84 -18.79
C ILE A 83 -19.23 10.07 -19.64
N ALA A 84 -18.15 10.77 -19.99
CA ALA A 84 -16.93 10.20 -20.54
C ALA A 84 -15.71 10.88 -19.91
N VAL A 85 -14.72 10.10 -19.48
CA VAL A 85 -13.44 10.62 -18.96
C VAL A 85 -12.32 10.09 -19.83
N ASN A 86 -11.53 10.99 -20.41
CA ASN A 86 -10.36 10.66 -21.21
C ASN A 86 -9.17 11.50 -20.73
N SER A 87 -8.20 10.85 -20.06
CA SER A 87 -6.99 11.50 -19.57
C SER A 87 -5.81 10.54 -19.51
N SER A 88 -4.59 11.11 -19.58
CA SER A 88 -3.34 10.43 -19.25
C SER A 88 -3.02 10.46 -17.74
N LYS A 89 -3.80 11.20 -16.94
CA LYS A 89 -3.72 11.22 -15.48
C LYS A 89 -4.67 10.18 -14.88
N PRO A 90 -4.17 9.17 -14.14
CA PRO A 90 -5.04 8.13 -13.56
C PRO A 90 -6.00 8.68 -12.50
N GLY A 91 -5.64 9.78 -11.83
CA GLY A 91 -6.49 10.45 -10.83
C GLY A 91 -7.50 11.46 -11.38
N ALA A 92 -7.53 11.73 -12.69
CA ALA A 92 -8.50 12.66 -13.28
C ALA A 92 -9.92 12.09 -13.24
N SER A 93 -10.92 12.95 -13.02
CA SER A 93 -12.29 12.49 -12.73
C SER A 93 -13.39 13.41 -13.26
N LEU A 94 -14.61 12.87 -13.37
CA LEU A 94 -15.85 13.61 -13.60
C LEU A 94 -16.98 12.99 -12.76
N GLY A 95 -17.78 13.82 -12.10
CA GLY A 95 -18.82 13.38 -11.18
C GLY A 95 -20.09 14.24 -11.12
N LEU A 96 -21.15 13.70 -10.48
CA LEU A 96 -22.27 14.50 -10.00
C LEU A 96 -21.93 15.09 -8.64
N VAL A 97 -22.17 16.39 -8.49
CA VAL A 97 -21.97 17.13 -7.25
C VAL A 97 -23.31 17.64 -6.70
N ALA A 98 -23.50 17.49 -5.39
CA ALA A 98 -24.41 18.28 -4.58
C ALA A 98 -23.58 19.22 -3.70
N SER A 99 -23.91 20.51 -3.64
CA SER A 99 -23.12 21.48 -2.86
C SER A 99 -23.97 22.55 -2.19
N ASN A 100 -23.43 23.08 -1.09
CA ASN A 100 -24.02 24.17 -0.32
C ASN A 100 -22.92 25.15 0.11
N PRO A 101 -22.66 26.20 -0.69
CA PRO A 101 -21.62 27.19 -0.41
C PRO A 101 -21.78 27.89 0.95
N ALA A 102 -23.02 28.07 1.43
CA ALA A 102 -23.30 28.72 2.72
C ALA A 102 -22.80 27.89 3.92
N HIS A 103 -22.73 26.57 3.77
CA HIS A 103 -22.26 25.64 4.80
C HIS A 103 -20.85 25.09 4.54
N LYS A 104 -20.16 25.58 3.48
CA LYS A 104 -18.87 25.03 3.02
C LYS A 104 -18.90 23.50 2.91
N ALA A 105 -19.99 23.00 2.33
CA ALA A 105 -20.29 21.57 2.25
C ALA A 105 -20.50 21.15 0.79
N ILE A 106 -19.95 20.00 0.43
CA ILE A 106 -20.03 19.40 -0.90
C ILE A 106 -20.10 17.88 -0.75
N CYS A 107 -20.87 17.20 -1.59
CA CYS A 107 -20.86 15.76 -1.78
C CYS A 107 -20.68 15.47 -3.27
N LEU A 108 -19.66 14.68 -3.60
CA LEU A 108 -19.29 14.32 -4.96
C LEU A 108 -19.37 12.80 -5.11
N MET A 109 -20.02 12.34 -6.18
CA MET A 109 -19.70 11.02 -6.74
C MET A 109 -19.00 11.18 -8.07
N GLU A 110 -17.73 10.80 -8.10
CA GLU A 110 -16.85 10.91 -9.27
C GLU A 110 -16.49 9.53 -9.84
N VAL A 111 -16.46 9.44 -11.16
CA VAL A 111 -15.81 8.35 -11.90
C VAL A 111 -14.41 8.83 -12.29
N VAL A 112 -13.44 7.96 -12.07
CA VAL A 112 -12.01 8.26 -12.18
C VAL A 112 -11.40 7.51 -13.36
N ALA A 113 -10.36 8.06 -13.98
CA ALA A 113 -9.70 7.49 -15.16
C ALA A 113 -9.08 6.09 -14.94
N ASP A 114 -8.84 5.68 -13.69
CA ASP A 114 -8.44 4.33 -13.28
C ASP A 114 -9.59 3.30 -13.24
N LYS A 115 -10.82 3.69 -13.63
CA LYS A 115 -12.08 2.93 -13.56
C LYS A 115 -12.66 2.74 -12.15
N SER A 116 -12.11 3.39 -11.13
CA SER A 116 -12.76 3.50 -9.84
C SER A 116 -13.93 4.50 -9.87
N VAL A 117 -14.85 4.33 -8.93
CA VAL A 117 -15.80 5.37 -8.54
C VAL A 117 -15.58 5.70 -7.06
N LYS A 118 -15.63 6.98 -6.72
CA LYS A 118 -15.52 7.48 -5.34
C LYS A 118 -16.77 8.30 -5.02
N LEU A 119 -17.35 8.06 -3.85
CA LEU A 119 -18.41 8.87 -3.25
C LEU A 119 -17.90 9.40 -1.92
N PHE A 120 -17.83 10.72 -1.78
CA PHE A 120 -17.39 11.39 -0.55
C PHE A 120 -18.12 12.72 -0.36
N CYS A 121 -18.11 13.22 0.86
CA CYS A 121 -18.49 14.59 1.17
C CYS A 121 -17.34 15.33 1.84
N MET A 122 -17.13 16.60 1.52
CA MET A 122 -16.26 17.50 2.27
C MET A 122 -17.11 18.53 2.99
N GLU A 123 -16.97 18.60 4.32
CA GLU A 123 -17.79 19.44 5.19
C GLU A 123 -16.84 20.23 6.11
N ASN A 124 -16.86 21.57 6.04
CA ASN A 124 -15.93 22.44 6.77
C ASN A 124 -14.43 22.11 6.57
N GLY A 125 -14.06 21.54 5.42
CA GLY A 125 -12.68 21.12 5.11
C GLY A 125 -12.29 19.74 5.62
N GLN A 126 -13.22 18.97 6.23
CA GLN A 126 -13.01 17.56 6.53
C GLN A 126 -13.70 16.67 5.49
N GLN A 127 -12.95 15.73 4.91
CA GLN A 127 -13.49 14.74 3.97
C GLN A 127 -14.01 13.49 4.71
N ARG A 128 -15.26 13.14 4.42
CA ARG A 128 -15.97 11.91 4.80
C ARG A 128 -16.13 11.05 3.54
N ASN A 129 -15.28 10.02 3.41
CA ASN A 129 -15.43 9.01 2.37
C ASN A 129 -16.60 8.09 2.71
N ILE A 130 -17.44 7.77 1.72
CA ILE A 130 -18.64 6.94 1.87
C ILE A 130 -18.49 5.63 1.09
N ALA A 131 -17.93 5.69 -0.12
CA ALA A 131 -17.55 4.50 -0.89
C ALA A 131 -16.38 4.79 -1.84
N THR A 132 -15.49 3.82 -2.00
CA THR A 132 -14.51 3.74 -3.09
C THR A 132 -14.62 2.33 -3.67
N ILE A 133 -14.97 2.21 -4.94
CA ILE A 133 -15.12 0.90 -5.60
C ILE A 133 -14.24 0.89 -6.85
N PRO A 134 -13.19 0.04 -6.91
CA PRO A 134 -12.34 -0.07 -8.09
C PRO A 134 -13.02 -0.86 -9.23
N ASN A 135 -12.57 -0.65 -10.47
CA ASN A 135 -12.96 -1.42 -11.65
C ASN A 135 -14.48 -1.56 -11.87
N VAL A 136 -15.23 -0.47 -11.68
CA VAL A 136 -16.71 -0.44 -11.80
C VAL A 136 -17.23 0.50 -12.88
N ALA A 137 -16.47 1.53 -13.26
CA ALA A 137 -16.75 2.34 -14.44
C ALA A 137 -16.27 1.63 -15.72
N ARG A 138 -16.96 1.88 -16.84
CA ARG A 138 -16.63 1.30 -18.14
C ARG A 138 -15.55 2.10 -18.87
N LEU A 139 -15.64 3.42 -18.78
CA LEU A 139 -14.90 4.44 -19.54
C LEU A 139 -15.05 4.30 -21.07
N ASP A 140 -16.18 3.77 -21.53
CA ASP A 140 -16.55 3.62 -22.94
C ASP A 140 -17.49 4.73 -23.45
N GLY A 141 -17.80 5.72 -22.61
CA GLY A 141 -18.78 6.78 -22.89
C GLY A 141 -20.24 6.36 -22.66
N THR A 142 -20.49 5.20 -22.04
CA THR A 142 -21.84 4.74 -21.66
C THR A 142 -22.09 4.76 -20.15
N ASP A 143 -21.14 5.29 -19.37
CA ASP A 143 -21.28 5.43 -17.92
C ASP A 143 -22.34 6.49 -17.58
N VAL A 144 -23.37 6.07 -16.83
CA VAL A 144 -24.43 6.96 -16.34
C VAL A 144 -24.33 7.10 -14.83
N ILE A 145 -24.13 8.34 -14.37
CA ILE A 145 -24.20 8.71 -12.96
C ILE A 145 -25.63 9.19 -12.66
N GLU A 146 -26.24 8.64 -11.62
CA GLU A 146 -27.57 8.99 -11.12
C GLU A 146 -27.50 9.35 -9.63
N MET A 147 -28.19 10.42 -9.26
CA MET A 147 -28.35 10.88 -7.88
C MET A 147 -29.86 11.03 -7.59
N ILE A 148 -30.38 10.20 -6.70
CA ILE A 148 -31.79 10.16 -6.29
C ILE A 148 -31.92 10.82 -4.92
N ASP A 149 -32.56 11.97 -4.88
CA ASP A 149 -32.65 12.85 -3.72
C ASP A 149 -34.08 12.87 -3.16
N VAL A 150 -34.25 12.39 -1.92
CA VAL A 150 -35.51 12.38 -1.17
C VAL A 150 -35.30 13.01 0.22
N PRO A 151 -36.35 13.50 0.91
CA PRO A 151 -36.19 14.14 2.21
C PRO A 151 -35.42 13.28 3.23
N GLY A 152 -34.20 13.71 3.56
CA GLY A 152 -33.31 13.07 4.54
C GLY A 152 -32.25 12.12 3.98
N VAL A 153 -32.34 11.67 2.72
CA VAL A 153 -31.33 10.79 2.11
C VAL A 153 -31.18 11.03 0.60
N THR A 154 -29.93 11.13 0.15
CA THR A 154 -29.56 11.21 -1.26
C THR A 154 -28.76 9.97 -1.65
N ARG A 155 -29.32 9.12 -2.53
CA ARG A 155 -28.70 7.89 -3.03
C ARG A 155 -27.95 8.14 -4.32
N PHE A 156 -26.75 7.59 -4.44
CA PHE A 156 -25.92 7.69 -5.64
C PHE A 156 -25.77 6.32 -6.32
N LEU A 157 -25.91 6.29 -7.65
CA LEU A 157 -25.80 5.07 -8.47
C LEU A 157 -24.93 5.33 -9.71
N LEU A 158 -24.12 4.34 -10.09
CA LEU A 158 -23.39 4.30 -11.36
C LEU A 158 -23.91 3.13 -12.17
N ASN A 159 -24.37 3.37 -13.39
CA ASN A 159 -24.93 2.34 -14.28
C ASN A 159 -26.09 1.53 -13.65
N GLY A 160 -26.87 2.15 -12.75
CA GLY A 160 -27.93 1.51 -11.97
C GLY A 160 -27.45 0.68 -10.76
N ARG A 161 -26.14 0.51 -10.56
CA ARG A 161 -25.57 -0.05 -9.33
C ARG A 161 -25.50 1.03 -8.26
N MET A 162 -26.13 0.80 -7.10
CA MET A 162 -25.96 1.65 -5.92
C MET A 162 -24.48 1.71 -5.51
N ILE A 163 -23.97 2.92 -5.29
CA ILE A 163 -22.61 3.17 -4.80
C ILE A 163 -22.64 3.58 -3.32
N GLY A 164 -23.63 4.37 -2.90
CA GLY A 164 -23.88 4.66 -1.49
C GLY A 164 -25.02 5.65 -1.26
N ASP A 165 -25.44 5.74 -0.01
CA ASP A 165 -26.46 6.68 0.47
C ASP A 165 -25.81 7.76 1.34
N VAL A 166 -26.15 9.02 1.08
CA VAL A 166 -25.71 10.18 1.87
C VAL A 166 -26.86 10.65 2.75
N GLN A 167 -26.62 10.66 4.06
CA GLN A 167 -27.56 11.16 5.07
C GLN A 167 -26.90 12.26 5.89
N GLY A 168 -27.72 13.24 6.31
CA GLY A 168 -27.36 14.30 7.25
C GLY A 168 -26.31 15.32 6.77
N SER A 169 -25.85 15.28 5.51
CA SER A 169 -24.85 16.25 5.02
C SER A 169 -25.47 17.62 4.74
N PRO A 170 -24.87 18.74 5.21
CA PRO A 170 -25.30 20.09 4.84
C PRO A 170 -25.16 20.43 3.35
N ALA A 171 -24.46 19.60 2.56
CA ALA A 171 -24.30 19.79 1.11
C ALA A 171 -25.59 19.56 0.31
N LEU A 172 -26.56 18.83 0.88
CA LEU A 172 -27.76 18.37 0.18
C LEU A 172 -28.83 19.48 0.13
N GLY A 173 -29.69 19.43 -0.90
CA GLY A 173 -30.85 20.33 -0.99
C GLY A 173 -30.54 21.80 -1.34
N ALA A 174 -29.38 22.11 -1.92
CA ALA A 174 -29.01 23.46 -2.35
C ALA A 174 -28.67 23.52 -3.85
N GLN A 175 -27.41 23.27 -4.21
CA GLN A 175 -26.91 23.26 -5.59
C GLN A 175 -26.66 21.83 -6.07
N ILE A 176 -26.91 21.58 -7.35
CA ILE A 176 -26.68 20.29 -8.01
C ILE A 176 -26.03 20.55 -9.37
N GLY A 177 -25.09 19.69 -9.77
CA GLY A 177 -24.45 19.79 -11.08
C GLY A 177 -23.36 18.75 -11.30
N VAL A 178 -22.32 19.15 -12.04
CA VAL A 178 -21.14 18.32 -12.33
C VAL A 178 -19.85 18.98 -11.87
N MET A 179 -18.85 18.16 -11.52
CA MET A 179 -17.49 18.58 -11.18
C MET A 179 -16.48 17.69 -11.91
N ALA A 180 -15.46 18.29 -12.52
CA ALA A 180 -14.33 17.63 -13.16
C ALA A 180 -13.01 18.00 -12.46
N TYR A 181 -12.04 17.08 -12.41
CA TYR A 181 -10.78 17.27 -11.68
C TYR A 181 -9.55 16.81 -12.48
N ASP A 182 -8.43 17.53 -12.29
CA ASP A 182 -7.14 17.38 -12.97
C ASP A 182 -7.21 17.60 -14.51
N ILE A 183 -6.10 17.33 -15.20
CA ILE A 183 -5.99 17.37 -16.67
C ILE A 183 -6.85 16.27 -17.30
N GLY A 184 -7.55 16.57 -18.39
CA GLY A 184 -8.34 15.63 -19.16
C GLY A 184 -9.33 16.28 -20.14
N MET A 185 -10.00 15.43 -20.92
CA MET A 185 -11.24 15.75 -21.62
C MET A 185 -12.39 15.02 -20.94
N PHE A 186 -13.40 15.77 -20.52
CA PHE A 186 -14.50 15.31 -19.68
C PHE A 186 -15.82 15.58 -20.41
N GLY A 187 -16.38 14.55 -21.03
CA GLY A 187 -17.63 14.62 -21.77
C GLY A 187 -18.84 14.51 -20.82
N ILE A 188 -19.79 15.43 -20.97
CA ILE A 188 -21.06 15.49 -20.25
C ILE A 188 -22.20 15.44 -21.28
N ALA A 189 -23.17 14.54 -21.11
CA ALA A 189 -24.35 14.45 -21.98
C ALA A 189 -25.60 14.04 -21.21
N ASN A 190 -26.77 14.38 -21.75
CA ASN A 190 -28.09 14.07 -21.18
C ASN A 190 -28.27 14.55 -19.72
N PHE A 191 -27.61 15.64 -19.30
CA PHE A 191 -27.78 16.14 -17.94
C PHE A 191 -29.24 16.57 -17.73
N SER A 192 -29.89 15.98 -16.74
CA SER A 192 -31.32 16.12 -16.51
C SER A 192 -31.66 16.05 -15.02
N ILE A 193 -32.69 16.80 -14.63
CA ILE A 193 -33.26 16.81 -13.28
C ILE A 193 -34.76 16.58 -13.43
N THR A 194 -35.30 15.51 -12.87
CA THR A 194 -36.75 15.23 -12.83
C THR A 194 -37.24 15.18 -11.39
N SER A 195 -38.43 15.74 -11.16
CA SER A 195 -39.04 15.93 -9.82
C SER A 195 -40.48 15.38 -9.79
N ASP A 196 -40.71 14.34 -10.60
CA ASP A 196 -42.01 13.75 -10.96
C ASP A 196 -42.38 12.52 -10.13
N GLY A 197 -41.42 11.93 -9.40
CA GLY A 197 -41.62 10.85 -8.44
C GLY A 197 -41.92 9.47 -9.02
N GLU A 198 -42.50 9.37 -10.22
CA GLU A 198 -42.82 8.08 -10.89
C GLU A 198 -41.60 7.17 -11.10
N ASN A 199 -40.38 7.75 -11.09
CA ASN A 199 -39.12 7.05 -11.36
C ASN A 199 -38.23 6.85 -10.11
N VAL A 200 -38.73 7.11 -8.89
CA VAL A 200 -37.93 7.07 -7.64
C VAL A 200 -38.25 5.82 -6.79
N PRO A 201 -37.30 4.88 -6.57
CA PRO A 201 -37.54 3.71 -5.71
C PRO A 201 -37.51 4.07 -4.20
N THR A 202 -38.67 4.05 -3.55
CA THR A 202 -38.88 4.58 -2.17
C THR A 202 -38.82 3.56 -1.02
N GLN A 203 -38.47 2.29 -1.27
CA GLN A 203 -38.51 1.23 -0.25
C GLN A 203 -37.12 0.89 0.34
N PRO A 204 -36.94 0.88 1.68
CA PRO A 204 -35.76 0.32 2.34
C PRO A 204 -35.89 -1.21 2.52
N ILE A 205 -34.81 -1.96 2.26
CA ILE A 205 -34.80 -3.43 2.41
C ILE A 205 -34.32 -3.80 3.82
N VAL A 206 -35.17 -4.52 4.56
CA VAL A 206 -34.89 -5.02 5.92
C VAL A 206 -34.89 -6.55 5.93
N GLY A 207 -33.88 -7.17 6.56
CA GLY A 207 -33.78 -8.63 6.72
C GLY A 207 -34.20 -9.08 8.13
N SER A 208 -35.16 -10.00 8.22
CA SER A 208 -35.54 -10.73 9.44
C SER A 208 -34.68 -11.99 9.64
N GLY A 209 -34.59 -12.61 10.83
CA GLY A 209 -35.09 -12.21 12.15
C GLY A 209 -36.03 -13.25 12.81
N GLN A 210 -35.47 -14.08 13.72
CA GLN A 210 -36.07 -14.97 14.76
C GLN A 210 -35.03 -16.09 15.05
N GLY A 211 -34.82 -16.64 16.24
CA GLY A 211 -35.30 -16.45 17.64
C GLY A 211 -34.76 -17.66 18.46
N GLY A 212 -34.64 -17.72 19.79
CA GLY A 212 -34.95 -16.82 20.91
C GLY A 212 -35.10 -17.67 22.19
N GLY A 213 -34.44 -17.36 23.31
CA GLY A 213 -34.51 -18.24 24.51
C GLY A 213 -33.69 -17.81 25.74
N SER A 214 -34.42 -17.46 26.81
CA SER A 214 -34.10 -17.52 28.26
C SER A 214 -32.66 -17.75 28.76
N ALA A 215 -32.21 -16.87 29.67
CA ALA A 215 -31.06 -17.10 30.56
C ALA A 215 -31.39 -17.97 31.79
N PRO A 216 -30.36 -18.51 32.47
CA PRO A 216 -30.35 -18.63 33.94
C PRO A 216 -29.12 -17.96 34.60
N GLN A 217 -28.98 -18.11 35.92
CA GLN A 217 -28.20 -17.23 36.81
C GLN A 217 -26.80 -17.76 37.21
N THR A 218 -25.89 -16.83 37.48
CA THR A 218 -24.82 -16.82 38.52
C THR A 218 -24.00 -18.09 38.83
N ALA A 219 -22.67 -17.94 38.75
CA ALA A 219 -21.73 -18.52 39.71
C ALA A 219 -20.59 -17.50 39.98
N ASP A 220 -20.06 -17.48 41.20
CA ASP A 220 -19.02 -16.55 41.68
C ASP A 220 -17.77 -17.34 42.08
N THR A 221 -16.58 -16.87 41.67
CA THR A 221 -15.29 -17.27 42.25
C THR A 221 -14.30 -16.09 42.34
N GLY A 222 -14.58 -15.15 43.25
CA GLY A 222 -13.61 -14.66 44.23
C GLY A 222 -12.26 -14.12 43.74
N SER A 223 -12.17 -12.81 43.56
CA SER A 223 -10.92 -12.05 43.61
C SER A 223 -10.56 -11.65 45.05
N GLN A 224 -9.28 -11.39 45.32
CA GLN A 224 -8.82 -10.70 46.54
C GLN A 224 -8.06 -9.40 46.21
N PRO A 225 -8.05 -8.40 47.10
CA PRO A 225 -8.01 -7.00 46.65
C PRO A 225 -6.72 -6.23 46.99
N ALA A 226 -6.45 -5.20 46.19
CA ALA A 226 -5.54 -4.11 46.57
C ALA A 226 -6.24 -3.09 47.51
N PRO A 227 -5.52 -2.31 48.33
CA PRO A 227 -6.11 -1.58 49.45
C PRO A 227 -6.90 -0.32 49.08
N GLN A 228 -7.97 -0.06 49.84
CA GLN A 228 -8.68 1.23 49.86
C GLN A 228 -8.14 2.16 50.95
N THR A 229 -8.09 3.47 50.68
CA THR A 229 -8.40 4.52 51.68
C THR A 229 -9.05 5.73 51.00
N THR A 230 -10.29 6.05 51.45
CA THR A 230 -10.89 7.41 51.56
C THR A 230 -10.54 8.47 50.49
N GLY A 231 -11.46 9.01 49.68
CA GLY A 231 -12.92 8.95 49.74
C GLY A 231 -13.54 10.17 50.42
N ASN A 232 -14.00 11.13 49.61
CA ASN A 232 -14.92 12.20 49.98
C ASN A 232 -15.65 12.64 48.69
N GLY A 233 -16.94 12.93 48.72
CA GLY A 233 -17.66 13.21 47.48
C GLY A 233 -18.99 13.92 47.63
N SER A 234 -19.37 14.68 46.59
CA SER A 234 -20.75 15.12 46.38
C SER A 234 -20.97 15.70 44.97
N GLN A 235 -22.02 15.17 44.31
CA GLN A 235 -22.77 15.72 43.17
C GLN A 235 -22.13 15.74 41.75
N PRO A 236 -22.96 15.58 40.69
CA PRO A 236 -22.51 15.44 39.31
C PRO A 236 -22.36 16.80 38.60
N ALA A 237 -21.27 16.97 37.86
CA ALA A 237 -21.09 18.08 36.94
C ALA A 237 -21.53 17.67 35.53
N SER A 238 -22.63 18.24 35.03
CA SER A 238 -23.00 18.16 33.61
C SER A 238 -22.05 19.05 32.79
N GLY A 239 -21.20 18.44 31.98
CA GLY A 239 -20.30 19.16 31.07
C GLY A 239 -19.99 18.32 29.83
N ALA A 240 -19.81 18.97 28.68
CA ALA A 240 -19.42 18.28 27.45
C ALA A 240 -17.96 17.80 27.57
N GLY A 241 -17.74 16.49 27.60
CA GLY A 241 -16.41 15.90 27.62
C GLY A 241 -15.71 16.08 26.28
N GLY A 242 -14.90 17.13 26.16
CA GLY A 242 -14.00 17.31 25.02
C GLY A 242 -12.87 16.29 25.04
N VAL A 243 -12.56 15.71 23.89
CA VAL A 243 -11.50 14.72 23.71
C VAL A 243 -10.15 15.33 24.08
N SER A 244 -9.39 14.64 24.94
CA SER A 244 -8.23 15.17 25.64
C SER A 244 -6.89 14.72 25.05
N GLY A 245 -5.77 15.12 25.64
CA GLY A 245 -4.43 14.71 25.20
C GLY A 245 -3.84 15.53 24.04
N PRO A 246 -2.50 15.55 23.90
CA PRO A 246 -1.82 16.15 22.76
C PRO A 246 -1.99 15.30 21.49
N LEU A 247 -1.92 15.97 20.34
CA LEU A 247 -1.79 15.32 19.03
C LEU A 247 -0.84 16.20 18.20
N PRO A 248 0.49 15.94 18.25
CA PRO A 248 1.46 16.66 17.43
C PRO A 248 1.12 16.63 15.93
N ASP A 249 1.36 17.76 15.28
CA ASP A 249 1.09 17.99 13.84
C ASP A 249 2.34 17.86 12.94
N PHE A 250 3.51 17.67 13.53
CA PHE A 250 4.80 17.54 12.84
C PHE A 250 5.09 18.65 11.80
N GLY A 251 4.55 19.86 12.02
CA GLY A 251 4.66 21.01 11.12
C GLY A 251 3.53 21.15 10.11
N GLY A 252 2.45 20.39 10.24
CA GLY A 252 1.25 20.45 9.39
C GLY A 252 1.31 19.62 8.10
N ASP A 253 2.39 18.85 7.88
CA ASP A 253 2.55 17.95 6.75
C ASP A 253 1.76 16.65 6.99
N GLY A 254 0.66 16.47 6.24
CA GLY A 254 -0.20 15.28 6.33
C GLY A 254 0.50 13.96 6.03
N GLY A 255 1.50 13.96 5.13
CA GLY A 255 2.29 12.77 4.80
C GLY A 255 3.26 12.39 5.92
N ARG A 256 3.89 13.39 6.55
CA ARG A 256 4.72 13.20 7.75
C ARG A 256 3.90 12.77 8.97
N ILE A 257 2.75 13.41 9.22
CA ILE A 257 1.78 13.01 10.25
C ILE A 257 1.42 11.53 10.06
N ALA A 258 0.96 11.14 8.87
CA ALA A 258 0.61 9.76 8.57
C ALA A 258 1.79 8.81 8.81
N SER A 259 2.98 9.18 8.34
CA SER A 259 4.22 8.39 8.51
C SER A 259 4.58 8.15 9.98
N VAL A 260 4.51 9.15 10.85
CA VAL A 260 4.82 8.97 12.28
C VAL A 260 3.82 7.99 12.91
N TYR A 261 2.53 8.31 12.91
CA TYR A 261 1.52 7.52 13.62
C TYR A 261 1.36 6.11 13.03
N TYR A 262 1.44 5.96 11.70
CA TYR A 262 1.39 4.64 11.06
C TYR A 262 2.66 3.82 11.31
N GLY A 263 3.86 4.43 11.27
CA GLY A 263 5.12 3.76 11.57
C GLY A 263 5.21 3.25 13.01
N LEU A 264 4.77 4.06 13.98
CA LEU A 264 4.67 3.67 15.39
C LEU A 264 3.77 2.45 15.58
N VAL A 265 2.51 2.52 15.12
CA VAL A 265 1.58 1.39 15.26
C VAL A 265 2.08 0.15 14.53
N ARG A 266 2.52 0.29 13.27
CA ARG A 266 2.91 -0.86 12.43
C ARG A 266 4.09 -1.62 13.02
N SER A 267 5.04 -0.93 13.65
CA SER A 267 6.22 -1.57 14.25
C SER A 267 5.94 -2.25 15.58
N ILE A 268 5.19 -1.59 16.47
CA ILE A 268 4.78 -2.17 17.75
C ILE A 268 3.83 -3.35 17.50
N PHE A 269 2.85 -3.19 16.60
CA PHE A 269 1.97 -4.31 16.20
C PHE A 269 2.76 -5.48 15.59
N ALA A 270 3.75 -5.23 14.72
CA ALA A 270 4.50 -6.32 14.13
C ALA A 270 5.36 -7.08 15.16
N HIS A 271 5.81 -6.41 16.23
CA HIS A 271 6.45 -7.06 17.38
C HIS A 271 5.45 -7.97 18.12
N GLU A 272 4.27 -7.47 18.50
CA GLU A 272 3.19 -8.28 19.11
C GLU A 272 2.72 -9.45 18.23
N PHE A 273 2.63 -9.22 16.92
CA PHE A 273 2.24 -10.25 15.96
C PHE A 273 3.36 -11.29 15.77
N GLY A 274 4.62 -10.94 16.06
CA GLY A 274 5.71 -11.90 16.19
C GLY A 274 5.44 -12.92 17.30
N HIS A 275 5.04 -12.47 18.50
CA HIS A 275 4.63 -13.36 19.59
C HIS A 275 3.40 -14.19 19.23
N ALA A 276 2.41 -13.58 18.57
CA ALA A 276 1.23 -14.30 18.09
C ALA A 276 1.61 -15.41 17.09
N LEU A 277 2.50 -15.15 16.14
CA LEU A 277 3.01 -16.16 15.21
C LEU A 277 3.78 -17.28 15.93
N ILE A 278 4.66 -16.94 16.88
CA ILE A 278 5.43 -17.93 17.65
C ILE A 278 4.49 -18.82 18.48
N GLY A 279 3.57 -18.22 19.25
CA GLY A 279 2.66 -18.94 20.13
C GLY A 279 1.61 -19.80 19.40
N GLU A 280 0.98 -19.25 18.36
CA GLU A 280 -0.09 -19.95 17.64
C GLU A 280 0.42 -21.05 16.70
N LEU A 281 1.54 -20.78 16.01
CA LEU A 281 2.11 -21.72 15.04
C LEU A 281 3.18 -22.63 15.65
N GLN A 282 3.49 -22.44 16.95
CA GLN A 282 4.50 -23.19 17.71
C GLN A 282 5.91 -23.09 17.07
N LEU A 283 6.28 -21.89 16.63
CA LEU A 283 7.55 -21.66 15.93
C LEU A 283 8.74 -21.77 16.90
N PRO A 284 9.88 -22.33 16.47
CA PRO A 284 11.07 -22.40 17.29
C PRO A 284 11.83 -21.06 17.32
N SER A 285 11.92 -20.42 18.49
CA SER A 285 12.97 -19.42 18.75
C SER A 285 14.23 -20.11 19.29
N THR A 286 15.41 -19.65 18.83
CA THR A 286 16.72 -20.12 19.31
C THR A 286 17.49 -19.04 20.08
N GLY A 287 16.82 -17.98 20.49
CA GLY A 287 17.33 -16.88 21.30
C GLY A 287 16.23 -16.26 22.17
N PRO A 288 16.45 -15.09 22.80
CA PRO A 288 15.39 -14.36 23.48
C PRO A 288 14.27 -14.03 22.50
N GLU A 289 13.02 -14.18 22.91
CA GLU A 289 11.87 -13.98 22.02
C GLU A 289 11.76 -12.52 21.58
N GLU A 290 11.92 -11.57 22.51
CA GLU A 290 12.01 -10.12 22.25
C GLU A 290 12.98 -9.76 21.13
N ASP A 291 14.23 -10.24 21.21
CA ASP A 291 15.27 -9.99 20.21
C ASP A 291 14.93 -10.66 18.84
N ALA A 292 14.05 -11.66 18.80
CA ALA A 292 13.59 -12.31 17.58
C ALA A 292 12.37 -11.59 16.96
N VAL A 293 11.41 -11.14 17.77
CA VAL A 293 10.20 -10.44 17.30
C VAL A 293 10.48 -8.98 16.95
N ASP A 294 11.46 -8.32 17.57
CA ASP A 294 12.02 -7.04 17.10
C ASP A 294 12.60 -7.17 15.69
N ILE A 295 13.26 -8.29 15.40
CA ILE A 295 13.82 -8.57 14.09
C ILE A 295 12.70 -8.88 13.08
N TYR A 296 11.63 -9.59 13.46
CA TYR A 296 10.43 -9.74 12.62
C TYR A 296 9.77 -8.39 12.32
N SER A 297 9.60 -7.54 13.33
CA SER A 297 9.09 -6.17 13.17
C SER A 297 9.96 -5.36 12.21
N ALA A 298 11.28 -5.37 12.38
CA ALA A 298 12.21 -4.69 11.49
C ALA A 298 12.12 -5.20 10.04
N LEU A 299 11.95 -6.51 9.82
CA LEU A 299 11.75 -7.13 8.51
C LEU A 299 10.43 -6.68 7.86
N GLN A 300 9.32 -6.74 8.60
CA GLN A 300 8.01 -6.26 8.12
C GLN A 300 8.05 -4.75 7.81
N ILE A 301 8.76 -3.98 8.62
CA ILE A 301 8.90 -2.53 8.47
C ILE A 301 9.72 -2.15 7.23
N VAL A 302 10.84 -2.82 6.96
CA VAL A 302 11.68 -2.49 5.79
C VAL A 302 11.07 -2.96 4.46
N GLU A 303 10.31 -4.06 4.44
CA GLU A 303 9.89 -4.72 3.18
C GLU A 303 9.21 -3.80 2.15
N PRO A 304 8.28 -2.88 2.50
CA PRO A 304 7.71 -1.95 1.53
C PRO A 304 8.72 -0.96 0.91
N THR A 305 9.85 -0.69 1.58
CA THR A 305 10.93 0.14 1.02
C THR A 305 11.86 -0.64 0.09
N MET A 306 11.80 -1.97 0.10
CA MET A 306 12.66 -2.84 -0.72
C MET A 306 12.15 -3.03 -2.15
N TYR A 307 10.86 -2.77 -2.39
CA TYR A 307 10.17 -3.05 -3.65
C TYR A 307 9.32 -1.84 -4.03
N PRO A 308 9.90 -0.83 -4.72
CA PRO A 308 9.21 0.41 -5.08
C PRO A 308 7.86 0.15 -5.77
N SER A 309 6.80 0.75 -5.25
CA SER A 309 5.43 0.56 -5.73
C SER A 309 5.22 1.17 -7.13
N GLY A 310 6.04 2.17 -7.48
CA GLY A 310 5.85 3.01 -8.67
C GLY A 310 5.00 4.26 -8.37
N ASP A 311 4.44 4.37 -7.16
CA ASP A 311 3.79 5.57 -6.64
C ASP A 311 4.71 6.26 -5.62
N LYS A 312 5.00 7.54 -5.85
CA LYS A 312 5.95 8.28 -5.02
C LYS A 312 5.40 8.56 -3.61
N GLU A 313 4.10 8.76 -3.46
CA GLU A 313 3.49 9.10 -2.17
C GLU A 313 3.41 7.86 -1.27
N ILE A 314 3.15 6.69 -1.86
CA ILE A 314 3.24 5.39 -1.17
C ILE A 314 4.69 5.08 -0.77
N ASP A 315 5.66 5.26 -1.69
CA ASP A 315 7.08 4.99 -1.41
C ASP A 315 7.64 5.96 -0.35
N ASP A 316 7.31 7.26 -0.41
CA ASP A 316 7.66 8.25 0.62
C ASP A 316 7.06 7.90 1.99
N MET A 317 5.77 7.53 2.04
CA MET A 317 5.09 7.13 3.27
C MET A 317 5.70 5.85 3.88
N ALA A 318 6.10 4.89 3.04
CA ALA A 318 6.80 3.68 3.48
C ALA A 318 8.16 4.03 4.12
N ILE A 319 8.94 4.90 3.46
CA ILE A 319 10.23 5.40 3.96
C ILE A 319 10.08 6.16 5.29
N GLY A 320 9.11 7.07 5.37
CA GLY A 320 8.81 7.83 6.59
C GLY A 320 8.37 6.92 7.74
N SER A 321 7.44 6.02 7.47
CA SER A 321 6.93 5.05 8.46
C SER A 321 8.05 4.15 8.99
N ALA A 322 8.93 3.66 8.13
CA ALA A 322 10.07 2.85 8.55
C ALA A 322 11.10 3.65 9.34
N SER A 323 11.34 4.91 8.96
CA SER A 323 12.24 5.82 9.69
C SER A 323 11.74 6.06 11.12
N TYR A 324 10.47 6.43 11.30
CA TYR A 324 9.90 6.70 12.62
C TYR A 324 9.74 5.45 13.49
N ALA A 325 9.44 4.30 12.88
CA ALA A 325 9.45 2.99 13.53
C ALA A 325 10.79 2.63 14.20
N ALA A 326 11.92 3.11 13.67
CA ALA A 326 13.24 2.96 14.31
C ALA A 326 13.58 4.13 15.25
N LEU A 327 13.31 5.37 14.84
CA LEU A 327 13.72 6.57 15.57
C LEU A 327 13.11 6.67 16.98
N GLN A 328 11.92 6.09 17.22
CA GLN A 328 11.36 5.98 18.58
C GLN A 328 12.33 5.36 19.59
N TRP A 329 13.04 4.29 19.20
CA TRP A 329 14.01 3.60 20.05
C TRP A 329 15.30 4.41 20.23
N TYR A 330 15.71 5.15 19.20
CA TYR A 330 16.84 6.08 19.31
C TYR A 330 16.54 7.22 20.29
N TYR A 331 15.38 7.87 20.14
CA TYR A 331 14.97 8.99 20.99
C TYR A 331 14.71 8.56 22.43
N SER A 332 13.98 7.47 22.67
CA SER A 332 13.76 6.91 24.01
C SER A 332 15.09 6.61 24.70
N GLY A 333 15.98 5.89 24.00
CA GLY A 333 17.30 5.54 24.51
C GLY A 333 18.18 6.76 24.82
N LYS A 334 18.18 7.77 23.95
CA LYS A 334 18.93 9.02 24.17
C LYS A 334 18.36 9.86 25.30
N ILE A 335 17.03 9.91 25.45
CA ILE A 335 16.36 10.57 26.58
C ILE A 335 16.71 9.86 27.90
N ASN A 336 16.80 8.53 27.90
CA ASN A 336 17.22 7.75 29.07
C ASN A 336 18.70 7.97 29.43
N GLU A 337 19.61 8.02 28.45
CA GLU A 337 21.01 8.43 28.69
C GLU A 337 21.10 9.86 29.27
N MET A 338 20.40 10.83 28.68
CA MET A 338 20.42 12.24 29.13
C MET A 338 19.84 12.44 30.54
N LYS A 339 18.86 11.63 30.94
CA LYS A 339 18.29 11.63 32.30
C LYS A 339 19.19 10.97 33.34
N GLY A 340 20.26 10.29 32.92
CA GLY A 340 21.07 9.45 33.81
C GLY A 340 20.29 8.24 34.33
N SER A 341 19.29 7.77 33.59
CA SER A 341 18.55 6.54 33.91
C SER A 341 19.53 5.39 34.04
N SER A 342 19.28 4.48 34.99
CA SER A 342 19.99 3.19 34.98
C SER A 342 19.64 2.45 33.68
N PRO A 343 20.57 1.62 33.12
CA PRO A 343 20.23 0.68 32.07
C PRO A 343 19.02 -0.18 32.47
N SER A 344 18.25 -0.71 31.50
CA SER A 344 17.12 -1.59 31.85
C SER A 344 17.59 -2.72 32.77
N PRO A 345 16.78 -3.11 33.77
CA PRO A 345 17.19 -4.12 34.74
C PRO A 345 17.65 -5.40 34.02
N TRP A 346 18.68 -6.07 34.54
CA TRP A 346 19.24 -7.25 33.85
C TRP A 346 18.25 -8.42 33.75
N GLN A 347 17.18 -8.39 34.56
CA GLN A 347 16.06 -9.34 34.55
C GLN A 347 14.85 -8.87 33.72
N ASP A 348 14.95 -7.73 33.05
CA ASP A 348 14.02 -7.32 32.00
C ASP A 348 14.19 -8.25 30.79
N GLU A 349 13.08 -8.71 30.21
CA GLU A 349 13.10 -9.49 28.98
C GLU A 349 13.48 -8.61 27.77
N HIS A 350 13.16 -7.31 27.85
CA HIS A 350 13.45 -6.36 26.81
C HIS A 350 14.91 -5.93 26.79
N THR A 351 15.47 -6.04 25.59
CA THR A 351 16.70 -5.36 25.21
C THR A 351 16.55 -3.83 25.35
N ALA A 352 17.53 -3.17 25.97
CA ALA A 352 17.53 -1.71 26.10
C ALA A 352 17.47 -0.97 24.74
N ASP A 353 16.70 0.13 24.69
CA ASP A 353 16.28 0.85 23.47
C ASP A 353 17.37 1.06 22.41
N LEU A 354 18.58 1.52 22.79
CA LEU A 354 19.65 1.78 21.82
C LEU A 354 20.20 0.50 21.16
N LYS A 355 20.06 -0.67 21.80
CA LYS A 355 20.34 -1.97 21.17
C LYS A 355 19.16 -2.43 20.29
N ARG A 356 17.90 -2.16 20.66
CA ARG A 356 16.72 -2.37 19.77
C ARG A 356 16.89 -1.55 18.49
N PHE A 357 17.11 -0.24 18.64
CA PHE A 357 17.40 0.70 17.55
C PHE A 357 18.53 0.22 16.64
N ARG A 358 19.71 -0.10 17.20
CA ARG A 358 20.86 -0.56 16.41
C ARG A 358 20.55 -1.84 15.63
N ASN A 359 19.86 -2.79 16.25
CA ASN A 359 19.45 -4.03 15.58
C ASN A 359 18.46 -3.74 14.44
N MET A 360 17.39 -2.98 14.72
CA MET A 360 16.35 -2.61 13.76
C MET A 360 16.90 -1.80 12.58
N LEU A 361 17.69 -0.74 12.84
CA LEU A 361 18.35 0.04 11.81
C LEU A 361 19.31 -0.80 10.97
N CYS A 362 19.98 -1.81 11.54
CA CYS A 362 20.85 -2.70 10.78
C CYS A 362 20.07 -3.62 9.84
N ILE A 363 18.94 -4.18 10.27
CA ILE A 363 18.03 -4.92 9.37
C ILE A 363 17.48 -4.01 8.26
N MET A 364 17.06 -2.79 8.61
CA MET A 364 16.55 -1.81 7.64
C MET A 364 17.62 -1.38 6.63
N TYR A 365 18.82 -1.02 7.10
CA TYR A 365 19.96 -0.66 6.24
C TYR A 365 20.41 -1.85 5.37
N GLY A 366 20.33 -3.08 5.88
CA GLY A 366 20.60 -4.28 5.09
C GLY A 366 19.61 -4.52 3.95
N GLY A 367 18.33 -4.21 4.18
CA GLY A 367 17.27 -4.28 3.16
C GLY A 367 17.32 -3.12 2.16
N ASN A 368 17.59 -1.88 2.58
CA ASN A 368 17.70 -0.72 1.69
C ASN A 368 18.76 0.30 2.19
N PRO A 369 20.05 0.13 1.83
CA PRO A 369 21.11 1.05 2.21
C PRO A 369 20.85 2.48 1.71
N LYS A 370 20.26 2.64 0.52
CA LYS A 370 20.01 3.93 -0.13
C LYS A 370 19.07 4.82 0.70
N VAL A 371 18.03 4.24 1.30
CA VAL A 371 17.09 4.95 2.16
C VAL A 371 17.70 5.24 3.53
N PHE A 372 18.29 4.24 4.18
CA PHE A 372 18.66 4.34 5.60
C PHE A 372 20.09 4.85 5.86
N SER A 373 20.88 5.14 4.82
CA SER A 373 22.22 5.75 4.98
C SER A 373 22.20 7.08 5.74
N SER A 374 21.23 7.95 5.46
CA SER A 374 21.10 9.26 6.13
C SER A 374 20.91 9.12 7.65
N ILE A 375 20.11 8.15 8.08
CA ILE A 375 19.90 7.82 9.50
C ILE A 375 21.17 7.18 10.08
N ALA A 376 21.79 6.24 9.37
CA ALA A 376 23.04 5.61 9.78
C ALA A 376 24.20 6.62 9.93
N ASP A 377 24.25 7.65 9.09
CA ASP A 377 25.20 8.77 9.20
C ASP A 377 24.87 9.68 10.38
N GLY A 378 23.61 10.10 10.52
CA GLY A 378 23.15 10.96 11.62
C GLY A 378 23.41 10.37 13.01
N VAL A 379 23.23 9.06 13.18
CA VAL A 379 23.51 8.35 14.44
C VAL A 379 24.94 7.79 14.54
N LYS A 380 25.78 8.04 13.52
CA LYS A 380 27.17 7.54 13.40
C LYS A 380 27.31 6.02 13.56
N LEU A 381 26.38 5.25 13.00
CA LEU A 381 26.48 3.79 12.96
C LEU A 381 27.79 3.39 12.27
N ASP A 382 28.65 2.64 12.95
CA ASP A 382 30.00 2.36 12.48
C ASP A 382 30.00 1.49 11.21
N GLU A 383 30.96 1.71 10.32
CA GLU A 383 30.94 1.07 9.00
C GLU A 383 31.22 -0.44 9.05
N ARG A 384 31.90 -0.94 10.09
CA ARG A 384 32.07 -2.39 10.28
C ARG A 384 30.73 -3.05 10.62
N THR A 385 29.86 -2.37 11.36
CA THR A 385 28.46 -2.78 11.55
C THR A 385 27.70 -2.66 10.23
N ARG A 386 27.73 -1.50 9.54
CA ARG A 386 27.03 -1.30 8.25
C ARG A 386 27.36 -2.36 7.20
N PHE A 387 28.64 -2.71 7.06
CA PHE A 387 29.12 -3.73 6.12
C PHE A 387 28.45 -5.10 6.35
N ARG A 388 28.21 -5.45 7.62
CA ARG A 388 27.55 -6.71 8.01
C ARG A 388 26.02 -6.66 7.92
N CYS A 389 25.41 -5.48 7.86
CA CYS A 389 23.97 -5.33 7.95
C CYS A 389 23.22 -6.01 6.78
N SER A 390 23.79 -6.07 5.57
CA SER A 390 23.21 -6.85 4.47
C SER A 390 23.25 -8.37 4.74
N ASP A 391 24.36 -8.93 5.22
CA ASP A 391 24.44 -10.35 5.55
C ASP A 391 23.51 -10.73 6.73
N GLU A 392 23.40 -9.88 7.76
CA GLU A 392 22.47 -10.12 8.87
C GLU A 392 21.01 -9.94 8.41
N PHE A 393 20.67 -8.96 7.57
CA PHE A 393 19.33 -8.84 6.96
C PHE A 393 18.98 -10.11 6.16
N ASN A 394 19.83 -10.54 5.22
CA ASN A 394 19.58 -11.74 4.41
C ASN A 394 19.43 -12.99 5.31
N LYS A 395 20.26 -13.12 6.35
CA LYS A 395 20.21 -14.24 7.31
C LYS A 395 18.90 -14.25 8.11
N GLN A 396 18.46 -13.11 8.63
CA GLN A 396 17.24 -13.03 9.43
C GLN A 396 15.97 -13.15 8.57
N ASN A 397 15.94 -12.52 7.39
CA ASN A 397 14.84 -12.68 6.43
C ASN A 397 14.66 -14.15 6.03
N ARG A 398 15.78 -14.85 5.72
CA ARG A 398 15.76 -16.29 5.45
C ARG A 398 15.22 -17.11 6.63
N ALA A 399 15.67 -16.82 7.85
CA ALA A 399 15.25 -17.56 9.04
C ALA A 399 13.74 -17.44 9.24
N TRP A 400 13.22 -16.21 9.30
CA TRP A 400 11.80 -15.94 9.48
C TRP A 400 10.94 -16.49 8.34
N ARG A 401 11.32 -16.26 7.08
CA ARG A 401 10.58 -16.81 5.93
C ARG A 401 10.59 -18.34 5.92
N LYS A 402 11.70 -19.00 6.32
CA LYS A 402 11.74 -20.47 6.31
C LYS A 402 11.00 -21.14 7.47
N ILE A 403 10.93 -20.55 8.66
CA ILE A 403 10.11 -21.09 9.75
C ILE A 403 8.61 -20.82 9.53
N LEU A 404 8.25 -19.71 8.86
CA LEU A 404 6.87 -19.39 8.53
C LEU A 404 6.34 -20.15 7.30
N ALA A 405 7.21 -20.56 6.36
CA ALA A 405 6.83 -21.22 5.10
C ALA A 405 5.75 -22.33 5.22
N PRO A 406 5.79 -23.27 6.19
CA PRO A 406 4.75 -24.29 6.40
C PRO A 406 3.35 -23.74 6.72
N HIS A 407 3.26 -22.47 7.11
CA HIS A 407 2.03 -21.77 7.49
C HIS A 407 1.71 -20.58 6.56
N THR A 408 2.54 -20.32 5.54
CA THR A 408 2.39 -19.21 4.60
C THR A 408 1.83 -19.70 3.27
N ARG A 409 0.85 -18.97 2.72
CA ARG A 409 0.29 -19.25 1.39
C ARG A 409 1.27 -18.88 0.28
N SER A 410 1.42 -19.76 -0.71
CA SER A 410 2.23 -19.50 -1.91
C SER A 410 1.65 -18.33 -2.72
N GLY A 411 2.48 -17.32 -3.02
CA GLY A 411 2.03 -16.14 -3.76
C GLY A 411 3.17 -15.25 -4.25
N GLU A 412 2.81 -14.16 -4.94
CA GLU A 412 3.76 -13.22 -5.57
C GLU A 412 4.74 -12.59 -4.58
N TRP A 413 4.32 -12.37 -3.33
CA TRP A 413 5.13 -11.77 -2.26
C TRP A 413 5.70 -12.82 -1.27
N HIS A 414 5.20 -14.06 -1.36
CA HIS A 414 5.62 -15.20 -0.54
C HIS A 414 5.81 -16.46 -1.39
N PRO A 415 6.77 -16.46 -2.33
CA PRO A 415 7.05 -17.62 -3.18
C PRO A 415 7.68 -18.80 -2.43
N GLU A 416 8.08 -18.60 -1.16
CA GLU A 416 8.49 -19.63 -0.22
C GLU A 416 7.32 -20.40 0.42
N GLY A 417 6.08 -19.91 0.33
CA GLY A 417 4.93 -20.47 1.04
C GLY A 417 4.63 -21.92 0.62
N GLU A 418 4.49 -22.81 1.61
CA GLU A 418 4.23 -24.24 1.40
C GLU A 418 2.72 -24.56 1.46
N GLN A 419 1.87 -23.61 1.85
CA GLN A 419 0.41 -23.74 1.80
C GLN A 419 -0.15 -23.30 0.44
N PRO A 420 -1.22 -23.92 -0.08
CA PRO A 420 -1.91 -23.47 -1.29
C PRO A 420 -2.38 -22.00 -1.20
N ALA A 421 -2.36 -21.28 -2.32
CA ALA A 421 -2.81 -19.89 -2.43
C ALA A 421 -4.27 -19.66 -1.94
N ASN A 422 -5.11 -20.70 -1.93
CA ASN A 422 -6.49 -20.69 -1.45
C ASN A 422 -6.70 -21.43 -0.12
N ALA A 423 -5.64 -21.71 0.65
CA ALA A 423 -5.73 -22.48 1.90
C ALA A 423 -6.62 -21.76 2.93
N PRO A 424 -7.64 -22.43 3.51
CA PRO A 424 -8.47 -21.83 4.54
C PRO A 424 -7.64 -21.60 5.80
N GLY A 425 -7.70 -20.39 6.34
CA GLY A 425 -7.08 -20.00 7.60
C GLY A 425 -7.93 -18.94 8.28
N ALA A 426 -7.75 -18.74 9.58
CA ALA A 426 -8.52 -17.77 10.33
C ALA A 426 -8.10 -16.32 10.05
N THR A 427 -9.03 -15.39 10.24
CA THR A 427 -8.84 -13.96 10.02
C THR A 427 -8.36 -13.23 11.26
N ILE A 428 -7.50 -12.22 11.09
CA ILE A 428 -7.30 -11.18 12.08
C ILE A 428 -8.54 -10.28 12.10
N LYS A 429 -8.99 -9.85 13.28
CA LYS A 429 -10.16 -8.97 13.46
C LYS A 429 -9.74 -7.69 14.19
N THR A 430 -9.83 -6.55 13.52
CA THR A 430 -9.58 -5.24 14.14
C THR A 430 -10.78 -4.73 14.93
N VAL A 431 -10.53 -4.13 16.09
CA VAL A 431 -11.51 -3.42 16.92
C VAL A 431 -10.90 -2.11 17.41
N PHE A 432 -11.44 -0.98 16.98
CA PHE A 432 -11.13 0.32 17.57
C PHE A 432 -12.20 0.66 18.62
N GLN A 433 -11.83 0.63 19.89
CA GLN A 433 -12.69 1.09 20.97
C GLN A 433 -12.69 2.63 21.00
N PRO A 434 -13.78 3.27 21.47
CA PRO A 434 -13.81 4.71 21.75
C PRO A 434 -12.69 5.11 22.72
N SER A 435 -12.13 6.30 22.53
CA SER A 435 -11.03 6.82 23.35
C SER A 435 -11.41 8.15 24.00
N SER A 436 -10.80 8.42 25.16
CA SER A 436 -10.78 9.73 25.80
C SER A 436 -9.66 10.65 25.26
N ARG A 437 -8.77 10.10 24.43
CA ARG A 437 -7.56 10.74 23.88
C ARG A 437 -7.71 11.06 22.38
N ARG A 438 -7.17 12.21 21.96
CA ARG A 438 -7.21 12.70 20.58
C ARG A 438 -6.44 11.81 19.61
N VAL A 439 -5.43 11.07 20.09
CA VAL A 439 -4.74 10.07 19.28
C VAL A 439 -5.62 8.87 18.95
N GLY A 440 -6.52 8.47 19.86
CA GLY A 440 -7.43 7.33 19.64
C GLY A 440 -8.48 7.63 18.59
N ASP A 441 -9.08 8.82 18.65
CA ASP A 441 -9.94 9.35 17.58
C ASP A 441 -9.20 9.47 16.25
N PHE A 442 -7.93 9.90 16.25
CA PHE A 442 -7.12 9.98 15.04
C PHE A 442 -6.90 8.59 14.41
N TYR A 443 -6.53 7.57 15.20
CA TYR A 443 -6.43 6.20 14.69
C TYR A 443 -7.78 5.68 14.19
N ALA A 444 -8.84 5.78 14.99
CA ALA A 444 -10.16 5.27 14.65
C ALA A 444 -10.77 5.93 13.41
N THR A 445 -10.50 7.22 13.16
CA THR A 445 -11.13 7.99 12.05
C THR A 445 -10.24 8.27 10.85
N LYS A 446 -8.90 8.16 10.96
CA LYS A 446 -7.95 8.48 9.87
C LYS A 446 -7.08 7.31 9.42
N LEU A 447 -6.66 6.42 10.33
CA LEU A 447 -5.74 5.32 10.01
C LEU A 447 -6.39 3.93 10.08
N SER A 448 -7.59 3.80 10.62
CA SER A 448 -8.28 2.52 10.84
C SER A 448 -8.42 1.66 9.58
N THR A 449 -8.73 2.28 8.43
CA THR A 449 -8.79 1.59 7.13
C THR A 449 -7.42 1.07 6.67
N ALA A 450 -6.37 1.88 6.81
CA ALA A 450 -5.01 1.50 6.40
C ALA A 450 -4.44 0.39 7.29
N LEU A 451 -4.63 0.51 8.61
CA LEU A 451 -4.24 -0.49 9.59
C LEU A 451 -5.01 -1.80 9.40
N THR A 452 -6.34 -1.73 9.20
CA THR A 452 -7.15 -2.93 8.94
C THR A 452 -6.75 -3.60 7.63
N GLY A 453 -6.52 -2.85 6.55
CA GLY A 453 -6.03 -3.41 5.29
C GLY A 453 -4.67 -4.10 5.41
N TYR A 454 -3.78 -3.61 6.28
CA TYR A 454 -2.51 -4.28 6.60
C TYR A 454 -2.74 -5.60 7.39
N PHE A 455 -3.63 -5.61 8.39
CA PHE A 455 -3.97 -6.82 9.16
C PHE A 455 -4.75 -7.86 8.32
N ASP A 456 -5.61 -7.41 7.42
CA ASP A 456 -6.28 -8.25 6.41
C ASP A 456 -5.26 -8.86 5.44
N GLY A 457 -4.22 -8.10 5.06
CA GLY A 457 -3.10 -8.60 4.27
C GLY A 457 -2.33 -9.72 4.97
N LEU A 458 -2.01 -9.56 6.26
CA LEU A 458 -1.38 -10.63 7.06
C LEU A 458 -2.28 -11.86 7.19
N SER A 459 -3.60 -11.67 7.27
CA SER A 459 -4.59 -12.77 7.24
C SER A 459 -4.60 -13.52 5.90
N GLN A 460 -4.30 -12.83 4.79
CA GLN A 460 -4.17 -13.41 3.45
C GLN A 460 -2.81 -14.08 3.23
N THR A 461 -1.75 -13.63 3.90
CA THR A 461 -0.44 -14.32 3.91
C THR A 461 -0.47 -15.60 4.75
N TYR A 462 -0.91 -15.55 6.00
CA TYR A 462 -0.75 -16.65 6.97
C TYR A 462 -2.01 -17.51 7.14
N VAL A 463 -1.82 -18.82 7.28
CA VAL A 463 -2.84 -19.81 7.62
C VAL A 463 -2.91 -19.92 9.15
N LEU A 464 -3.56 -18.95 9.78
CA LEU A 464 -3.73 -18.89 11.24
C LEU A 464 -4.69 -20.00 11.72
N PRO A 465 -4.40 -20.67 12.86
CA PRO A 465 -5.22 -21.79 13.37
C PRO A 465 -6.53 -21.33 14.02
N ARG A 466 -6.58 -20.10 14.54
CA ARG A 466 -7.78 -19.45 15.11
C ARG A 466 -7.74 -17.93 14.88
N PRO A 467 -8.88 -17.22 15.00
CA PRO A 467 -8.92 -15.78 14.79
C PRO A 467 -8.12 -15.03 15.86
N ILE A 468 -7.39 -13.99 15.46
CA ILE A 468 -6.67 -13.09 16.36
C ILE A 468 -7.37 -11.73 16.41
N THR A 469 -7.66 -11.20 17.60
CA THR A 469 -8.39 -9.92 17.74
C THR A 469 -7.45 -8.78 18.12
N VAL A 470 -7.26 -7.82 17.23
CA VAL A 470 -6.43 -6.62 17.46
C VAL A 470 -7.32 -5.52 18.04
N THR A 471 -7.12 -5.19 19.31
CA THR A 471 -7.96 -4.24 20.04
C THR A 471 -7.18 -2.97 20.35
N PHE A 472 -7.57 -1.86 19.71
CA PHE A 472 -7.11 -0.52 20.05
C PHE A 472 -8.03 0.07 21.12
N ARG A 473 -7.46 0.58 22.22
CA ARG A 473 -8.21 1.07 23.39
C ARG A 473 -7.37 2.00 24.26
N ASP A 474 -8.03 2.74 25.15
CA ASP A 474 -7.37 3.31 26.33
C ASP A 474 -7.01 2.16 27.31
N CYS A 475 -5.85 2.28 27.95
CA CYS A 475 -5.32 1.27 28.87
C CYS A 475 -4.81 1.81 30.21
N ASP A 476 -4.64 3.12 30.36
CA ASP A 476 -3.95 3.77 31.49
C ASP A 476 -2.48 3.32 31.69
N GLN A 477 -1.88 2.68 30.66
CA GLN A 477 -0.48 2.22 30.66
C GLN A 477 0.16 2.35 29.28
N LEU A 478 1.45 2.69 29.26
CA LEU A 478 2.26 2.86 28.05
C LEU A 478 2.75 1.50 27.52
N ASN A 479 1.84 0.63 27.07
CA ASN A 479 2.21 -0.73 26.65
C ASN A 479 1.45 -1.20 25.39
N ALA A 480 1.92 -2.29 24.80
CA ALA A 480 1.14 -3.21 23.97
C ALA A 480 1.37 -4.63 24.51
N TRP A 481 0.52 -5.60 24.16
CA TRP A 481 0.79 -7.01 24.46
C TRP A 481 -0.07 -7.96 23.61
N TYR A 482 0.47 -9.14 23.35
CA TYR A 482 -0.25 -10.33 22.93
C TYR A 482 -0.69 -11.18 24.15
N ASP A 483 -1.98 -11.58 24.20
CA ASP A 483 -2.47 -12.60 25.14
C ASP A 483 -2.69 -13.95 24.43
N PRO A 484 -1.92 -15.00 24.75
CA PRO A 484 -2.02 -16.32 24.11
C PRO A 484 -3.24 -17.14 24.53
N LYS A 485 -3.94 -16.79 25.62
CA LYS A 485 -5.18 -17.48 26.02
C LYS A 485 -6.37 -16.94 25.22
N GLU A 486 -6.48 -15.62 25.14
CA GLU A 486 -7.54 -14.97 24.38
C GLU A 486 -7.30 -15.04 22.88
N GLY A 487 -6.05 -14.97 22.43
CA GLY A 487 -5.72 -14.73 21.02
C GLY A 487 -6.00 -13.27 20.66
N SER A 488 -5.61 -12.35 21.54
CA SER A 488 -5.85 -10.92 21.39
C SER A 488 -4.52 -10.17 21.42
N ILE A 489 -4.41 -9.13 20.58
CA ILE A 489 -3.30 -8.17 20.62
C ILE A 489 -3.91 -6.85 21.08
N THR A 490 -3.45 -6.30 22.21
CA THR A 490 -3.93 -5.00 22.72
C THR A 490 -2.96 -3.89 22.35
N MET A 491 -3.45 -2.87 21.67
CA MET A 491 -2.69 -1.71 21.22
C MET A 491 -3.17 -0.47 22.00
N CYS A 492 -2.42 0.00 23.00
CA CYS A 492 -2.88 1.09 23.84
C CYS A 492 -2.65 2.46 23.20
N TYR A 493 -3.70 3.28 23.11
CA TYR A 493 -3.60 4.65 22.60
C TYR A 493 -2.63 5.51 23.43
N ASP A 494 -2.54 5.25 24.74
CA ASP A 494 -1.62 5.87 25.69
C ASP A 494 -0.15 5.80 25.22
N LEU A 495 0.29 4.63 24.72
CA LEU A 495 1.65 4.39 24.26
C LEU A 495 1.97 5.24 23.01
N PHE A 496 1.07 5.24 22.03
CA PHE A 496 1.27 5.99 20.78
C PHE A 496 1.24 7.50 20.99
N GLU A 497 0.42 8.00 21.92
CA GLU A 497 0.42 9.42 22.29
C GLU A 497 1.78 9.83 22.87
N HIS A 498 2.29 9.05 23.83
CA HIS A 498 3.61 9.28 24.44
C HIS A 498 4.75 9.27 23.40
N LEU A 499 4.75 8.29 22.49
CA LEU A 499 5.80 8.17 21.46
C LEU A 499 5.74 9.29 20.42
N ALA A 500 4.53 9.70 19.99
CA ALA A 500 4.37 10.83 19.06
C ALA A 500 4.79 12.16 19.71
N VAL A 501 4.46 12.39 20.98
CA VAL A 501 4.94 13.55 21.76
C VAL A 501 6.46 13.52 21.89
N MET A 502 7.06 12.38 22.25
CA MET A 502 8.51 12.24 22.35
C MET A 502 9.24 12.60 21.05
N ILE A 503 8.74 12.12 19.90
CA ILE A 503 9.30 12.47 18.58
C ILE A 503 9.17 13.99 18.34
N SER A 504 8.00 14.56 18.61
CA SER A 504 7.73 16.00 18.45
C SER A 504 8.66 16.87 19.31
N ASP A 505 8.83 16.53 20.59
CA ASP A 505 9.65 17.30 21.54
C ASP A 505 11.14 17.26 21.16
N VAL A 506 11.63 16.13 20.64
CA VAL A 506 13.01 16.01 20.16
C VAL A 506 13.21 16.78 18.84
N GLU A 507 12.31 16.60 17.86
CA GLU A 507 12.42 17.22 16.54
C GLU A 507 12.16 18.74 16.56
N THR A 508 11.44 19.27 17.55
CA THR A 508 11.20 20.73 17.69
C THR A 508 12.32 21.49 18.41
N GLY A 509 13.28 20.79 19.04
CA GLY A 509 14.63 21.32 19.25
C GLY A 509 15.28 21.04 20.60
N SER A 510 16.05 19.96 20.68
CA SER A 510 17.19 19.85 21.61
C SER A 510 18.28 18.89 21.11
N ALA A 511 19.53 19.35 21.18
CA ALA A 511 20.79 18.68 20.79
C ALA A 511 21.05 18.43 19.28
N GLN A 512 22.13 19.05 18.78
CA GLN A 512 22.75 18.79 17.46
C GLN A 512 23.92 17.78 17.61
N GLY A 513 24.48 17.29 16.50
CA GLY A 513 25.67 16.43 16.49
C GLY A 513 26.49 16.48 15.19
N ASP A 514 27.75 16.01 15.24
CA ASP A 514 28.77 16.20 14.19
C ASP A 514 29.66 14.95 13.91
N ALA A 515 29.64 14.38 12.69
CA ALA A 515 30.75 13.67 11.96
C ALA A 515 31.51 12.45 12.59
N ALA A 516 32.34 11.63 11.90
CA ALA A 516 32.40 11.04 10.52
C ALA A 516 33.56 9.99 10.45
N GLY A 517 33.59 9.01 9.51
CA GLY A 517 34.71 8.03 9.33
C GLY A 517 34.41 6.85 8.35
N GLN A 518 35.43 6.14 7.80
CA GLN A 518 35.29 5.25 6.60
C GLN A 518 36.17 3.91 6.55
N PRO A 519 36.33 3.06 5.46
CA PRO A 519 36.08 1.57 5.48
C PRO A 519 37.26 0.55 5.41
N THR A 520 36.96 -0.78 5.42
CA THR A 520 37.54 -1.85 4.53
C THR A 520 36.87 -3.26 4.63
N ASN A 521 37.09 -4.16 3.63
CA ASN A 521 36.29 -5.39 3.29
C ASN A 521 37.13 -6.73 3.35
N ALA A 522 36.85 -7.96 2.83
CA ALA A 522 35.86 -8.60 1.92
C ALA A 522 35.90 -10.19 1.92
N SER A 523 35.01 -10.86 1.14
CA SER A 523 35.14 -12.15 0.36
C SER A 523 34.79 -13.57 0.91
N ALA A 524 34.32 -14.44 -0.02
CA ALA A 524 33.83 -15.85 0.07
C ALA A 524 34.10 -16.62 -1.28
N PRO A 525 33.84 -17.95 -1.46
CA PRO A 525 32.74 -18.41 -2.39
C PRO A 525 32.25 -19.91 -2.25
N ALA A 526 31.56 -20.44 -3.29
CA ALA A 526 31.39 -21.87 -3.73
C ALA A 526 30.29 -22.78 -3.10
N SER A 527 29.72 -23.85 -3.74
CA SER A 527 29.53 -24.24 -5.19
C SER A 527 28.58 -25.49 -5.35
N GLY A 528 28.23 -25.92 -6.59
CA GLY A 528 27.54 -27.21 -6.94
C GLY A 528 26.03 -27.14 -7.28
N GLY A 529 25.32 -28.13 -7.88
CA GLY A 529 25.67 -29.34 -8.68
C GLY A 529 24.82 -30.59 -8.33
N ALA A 530 24.32 -31.49 -9.21
CA ALA A 530 24.07 -31.48 -10.68
C ALA A 530 23.23 -32.72 -11.17
N ALA A 531 22.42 -32.58 -12.23
CA ALA A 531 21.83 -33.59 -13.17
C ALA A 531 20.81 -34.68 -12.70
N GLY A 532 19.81 -35.09 -13.52
CA GLY A 532 19.35 -34.56 -14.83
C GLY A 532 18.39 -35.52 -15.60
N ALA A 533 17.38 -34.98 -16.29
CA ALA A 533 16.46 -35.70 -17.18
C ALA A 533 15.84 -34.75 -18.24
N ALA A 534 15.22 -35.26 -19.31
CA ALA A 534 14.70 -34.44 -20.41
C ALA A 534 13.60 -33.45 -19.96
N LEU A 535 13.70 -32.19 -20.42
CA LEU A 535 12.93 -31.06 -19.90
C LEU A 535 11.90 -30.50 -20.89
N ASP A 536 10.73 -30.13 -20.35
CA ASP A 536 9.74 -29.26 -20.99
C ASP A 536 9.90 -27.86 -20.40
N GLU A 537 10.58 -26.96 -21.13
CA GLU A 537 10.95 -25.60 -20.68
C GLU A 537 9.74 -24.77 -20.21
N LEU A 538 8.53 -25.08 -20.68
CA LEU A 538 7.30 -24.33 -20.41
C LEU A 538 6.41 -24.98 -19.33
N ARG A 539 6.80 -26.14 -18.77
CA ARG A 539 6.02 -26.85 -17.73
C ARG A 539 5.70 -25.93 -16.56
N ASP A 540 4.42 -25.79 -16.23
CA ASP A 540 3.98 -25.02 -15.06
C ASP A 540 3.98 -25.91 -13.81
N ASP A 541 4.78 -25.53 -12.82
CA ASP A 541 4.91 -26.23 -11.53
C ASP A 541 4.05 -25.60 -10.43
N GLY A 542 3.14 -24.69 -10.78
CA GLY A 542 2.22 -24.01 -9.85
C GLY A 542 2.86 -22.90 -9.01
N VAL A 543 4.12 -22.55 -9.26
CA VAL A 543 4.84 -21.50 -8.54
C VAL A 543 4.49 -20.14 -9.12
N ALA A 544 3.94 -19.25 -8.29
CA ALA A 544 3.59 -17.88 -8.68
C ALA A 544 4.83 -17.10 -9.16
N ALA A 545 4.67 -16.29 -10.21
CA ALA A 545 5.64 -15.26 -10.55
C ALA A 545 5.78 -14.31 -9.36
N SER A 546 7.01 -13.99 -8.95
CA SER A 546 7.28 -13.25 -7.71
C SER A 546 7.91 -11.89 -7.97
N MET A 547 7.50 -10.91 -7.16
CA MET A 547 8.14 -9.61 -7.02
C MET A 547 9.25 -9.60 -5.96
N VAL A 548 9.38 -10.69 -5.19
CA VAL A 548 10.36 -10.87 -4.11
C VAL A 548 11.47 -11.82 -4.58
N LEU A 549 12.70 -11.60 -4.12
CA LEU A 549 13.83 -12.47 -4.46
C LEU A 549 13.70 -13.84 -3.74
N PHE A 550 13.84 -14.92 -4.50
CA PHE A 550 13.88 -16.28 -3.96
C PHE A 550 15.08 -16.43 -3.01
N GLN A 551 14.82 -17.00 -1.84
CA GLN A 551 15.81 -17.18 -0.79
C GLN A 551 16.77 -18.36 -1.08
N SER A 552 17.99 -18.29 -0.54
CA SER A 552 18.95 -19.41 -0.52
C SER A 552 18.31 -20.66 0.11
N PRO A 553 18.45 -21.87 -0.46
CA PRO A 553 19.51 -22.32 -1.40
C PRO A 553 19.26 -22.08 -2.89
N TYR A 554 18.28 -21.26 -3.29
CA TYR A 554 17.95 -20.95 -4.70
C TYR A 554 17.55 -22.15 -5.57
N THR A 555 17.31 -23.32 -4.97
CA THR A 555 16.91 -24.55 -5.67
C THR A 555 15.45 -24.89 -5.41
N GLY A 556 14.80 -25.47 -6.43
CA GLY A 556 13.38 -25.83 -6.42
C GLY A 556 12.63 -25.25 -7.62
N PRO A 557 11.37 -25.65 -7.85
CA PRO A 557 10.64 -25.29 -9.06
C PRO A 557 10.56 -23.77 -9.25
N THR A 558 10.70 -23.32 -10.49
CA THR A 558 10.62 -21.90 -10.87
C THR A 558 9.27 -21.58 -11.53
N PRO A 559 8.80 -20.32 -11.48
CA PRO A 559 7.55 -19.90 -12.10
C PRO A 559 7.50 -20.13 -13.63
N SER A 560 6.31 -20.32 -14.19
CA SER A 560 6.09 -20.38 -15.64
C SER A 560 6.16 -19.02 -16.35
N LYS A 561 6.20 -17.92 -15.57
CA LYS A 561 6.24 -16.52 -16.03
C LYS A 561 7.09 -15.70 -15.06
N HIS A 562 7.60 -14.55 -15.49
CA HIS A 562 8.40 -13.67 -14.65
C HIS A 562 7.69 -12.31 -14.45
N ALA A 563 7.75 -11.74 -13.24
CA ALA A 563 6.99 -10.53 -12.89
C ALA A 563 7.41 -9.25 -13.66
N LYS A 564 8.71 -9.07 -13.95
CA LYS A 564 9.26 -7.89 -14.67
C LYS A 564 10.11 -8.19 -15.91
N ALA A 565 10.56 -9.43 -16.13
CA ALA A 565 11.40 -9.82 -17.27
C ALA A 565 10.64 -10.67 -18.29
N THR A 566 11.10 -10.71 -19.54
CA THR A 566 10.50 -11.54 -20.60
C THR A 566 11.06 -12.96 -20.56
N ILE A 567 10.21 -13.99 -20.35
CA ILE A 567 10.65 -15.38 -20.46
C ILE A 567 10.95 -15.74 -21.92
N ILE A 568 12.05 -16.47 -22.18
CA ILE A 568 12.44 -16.96 -23.50
C ILE A 568 12.88 -18.43 -23.46
N THR A 569 12.70 -19.13 -24.58
CA THR A 569 13.06 -20.54 -24.80
C THR A 569 14.43 -20.72 -25.46
N THR A 570 14.98 -21.94 -25.44
CA THR A 570 16.22 -22.30 -26.15
C THR A 570 16.19 -21.89 -27.63
N VAL A 571 15.04 -22.06 -28.29
CA VAL A 571 14.84 -21.69 -29.71
C VAL A 571 14.94 -20.17 -29.93
N GLU A 572 14.53 -19.37 -28.95
CA GLU A 572 14.60 -17.91 -29.02
C GLU A 572 16.00 -17.38 -28.69
N VAL A 573 16.69 -18.00 -27.73
CA VAL A 573 18.12 -17.76 -27.47
C VAL A 573 18.96 -18.00 -28.73
N VAL A 574 18.74 -19.14 -29.43
CA VAL A 574 19.43 -19.44 -30.70
C VAL A 574 19.11 -18.39 -31.78
N LYS A 575 17.85 -17.93 -31.89
CA LYS A 575 17.48 -16.84 -32.82
C LYS A 575 18.17 -15.52 -32.48
N ILE A 576 18.28 -15.15 -31.20
CA ILE A 576 18.94 -13.92 -30.75
C ILE A 576 20.43 -13.94 -31.17
N ILE A 577 21.12 -15.06 -30.92
CA ILE A 577 22.51 -15.27 -31.31
C ILE A 577 22.67 -15.24 -32.84
N ALA A 578 21.84 -15.98 -33.58
CA ALA A 578 21.92 -16.05 -35.05
C ALA A 578 21.63 -14.71 -35.74
N ASN A 579 20.79 -13.85 -35.13
CA ASN A 579 20.50 -12.50 -35.64
C ASN A 579 21.63 -11.48 -35.39
N GLY A 580 22.71 -11.86 -34.70
CA GLY A 580 23.89 -11.00 -34.47
C GLY A 580 23.61 -9.74 -33.64
N ARG A 581 22.47 -9.64 -32.96
CA ARG A 581 22.15 -8.50 -32.10
C ARG A 581 23.03 -8.54 -30.85
N LYS A 582 23.73 -7.44 -30.58
CA LYS A 582 24.50 -7.24 -29.34
C LYS A 582 23.58 -7.47 -28.13
N THR A 583 23.90 -8.52 -27.39
CA THR A 583 23.12 -9.06 -26.27
C THR A 583 24.12 -9.55 -25.22
N LEU A 584 23.88 -9.24 -23.94
CA LEU A 584 24.65 -9.79 -22.83
C LEU A 584 24.03 -11.12 -22.39
N PHE A 585 24.81 -12.19 -22.40
CA PHE A 585 24.42 -13.48 -21.82
C PHE A 585 25.08 -13.61 -20.45
N VAL A 586 24.29 -13.82 -19.39
CA VAL A 586 24.76 -13.81 -18.00
C VAL A 586 24.32 -15.10 -17.29
N ASP A 587 25.30 -15.84 -16.80
CA ASP A 587 25.14 -17.14 -16.16
C ASP A 587 25.26 -17.03 -14.63
N THR A 588 24.21 -17.41 -13.91
CA THR A 588 24.21 -17.46 -12.44
C THR A 588 24.54 -18.85 -11.87
N SER A 589 24.71 -19.87 -12.72
CA SER A 589 24.79 -21.29 -12.31
C SER A 589 25.96 -21.62 -11.38
N GLY A 590 27.11 -20.96 -11.54
CA GLY A 590 28.36 -21.33 -10.88
C GLY A 590 28.90 -22.70 -11.31
N LEU A 591 28.54 -23.18 -12.49
CA LEU A 591 29.14 -24.36 -13.12
C LEU A 591 30.51 -24.03 -13.74
N GLN A 592 31.24 -25.07 -14.14
CA GLN A 592 32.56 -24.97 -14.80
C GLN A 592 32.48 -24.85 -16.33
N GLU A 593 31.29 -24.96 -16.90
CA GLU A 593 31.00 -24.88 -18.33
C GLU A 593 29.73 -24.04 -18.51
N THR A 594 29.74 -23.12 -19.48
CA THR A 594 28.67 -22.13 -19.73
C THR A 594 28.44 -21.90 -21.22
N MET A 595 27.46 -21.08 -21.60
CA MET A 595 27.21 -20.73 -23.01
C MET A 595 28.38 -19.93 -23.62
N GLN A 596 28.67 -20.12 -24.91
CA GLN A 596 29.75 -19.41 -25.58
C GLN A 596 29.57 -17.88 -25.53
N ASN A 597 30.60 -17.18 -25.03
CA ASN A 597 30.62 -15.73 -24.80
C ASN A 597 29.64 -15.23 -23.73
N ALA A 598 29.10 -16.11 -22.87
CA ALA A 598 28.40 -15.69 -21.67
C ALA A 598 29.37 -15.29 -20.55
N TYR A 599 28.92 -14.41 -19.66
CA TYR A 599 29.63 -14.00 -18.46
C TYR A 599 29.10 -14.76 -17.25
N SER A 600 29.96 -15.43 -16.49
CA SER A 600 29.56 -15.99 -15.19
C SER A 600 29.50 -14.89 -14.13
N LEU A 601 28.35 -14.74 -13.48
CA LEU A 601 28.09 -13.72 -12.46
C LEU A 601 27.15 -14.27 -11.37
N VAL A 602 27.62 -15.30 -10.67
CA VAL A 602 26.86 -16.06 -9.65
C VAL A 602 26.22 -15.16 -8.58
N ASP A 603 26.95 -14.16 -8.09
CA ASP A 603 26.44 -13.24 -7.04
C ASP A 603 25.18 -12.48 -7.48
N ALA A 604 24.98 -12.20 -8.77
CA ALA A 604 23.77 -11.50 -9.26
C ALA A 604 22.46 -12.26 -8.95
N GLY A 605 22.53 -13.57 -8.74
CA GLY A 605 21.37 -14.39 -8.37
C GLY A 605 21.07 -14.46 -6.87
N ARG A 606 21.80 -13.73 -6.02
CA ARG A 606 21.64 -13.78 -4.56
C ARG A 606 20.35 -13.13 -4.07
N ASP A 607 19.85 -13.67 -2.95
CA ASP A 607 18.82 -13.05 -2.13
C ASP A 607 19.29 -11.70 -1.53
N GLY A 608 18.35 -11.00 -0.88
CA GLY A 608 18.50 -9.63 -0.43
C GLY A 608 17.25 -8.85 -0.80
N SER A 609 17.43 -7.70 -1.45
CA SER A 609 16.35 -6.87 -2.01
C SER A 609 16.70 -6.38 -3.42
N VAL A 610 15.75 -5.77 -4.12
CA VAL A 610 16.04 -5.03 -5.36
C VAL A 610 16.48 -3.57 -5.10
N THR A 611 16.91 -3.27 -3.87
CA THR A 611 17.44 -1.97 -3.42
C THR A 611 18.71 -2.09 -2.58
N ASP A 612 19.32 -3.28 -2.48
CA ASP A 612 20.52 -3.54 -1.69
C ASP A 612 21.82 -3.07 -2.39
N SER A 613 22.96 -3.28 -1.74
CA SER A 613 24.27 -2.87 -2.27
C SER A 613 24.71 -3.63 -3.53
N LEU A 614 24.20 -4.85 -3.75
CA LEU A 614 24.44 -5.60 -4.98
C LEU A 614 23.73 -4.96 -6.17
N GLN A 615 22.60 -4.29 -5.94
CA GLN A 615 21.79 -3.67 -6.99
C GLN A 615 22.57 -2.61 -7.80
N GLN A 616 23.34 -1.74 -7.13
CA GLN A 616 24.19 -0.75 -7.83
C GLN A 616 25.37 -1.43 -8.55
N ALA A 617 26.05 -2.38 -7.89
CA ALA A 617 27.19 -3.08 -8.48
C ALA A 617 26.80 -3.88 -9.74
N LEU A 618 25.59 -4.47 -9.77
CA LEU A 618 25.03 -5.12 -10.95
C LEU A 618 24.77 -4.12 -12.08
N ASP A 619 24.20 -2.95 -11.78
CA ASP A 619 23.94 -1.92 -12.80
C ASP A 619 25.25 -1.41 -13.41
N GLU A 620 26.23 -1.04 -12.58
CA GLU A 620 27.54 -0.57 -13.03
C GLU A 620 28.25 -1.60 -13.92
N TRP A 621 28.23 -2.88 -13.52
CA TRP A 621 28.78 -3.99 -14.31
C TRP A 621 28.04 -4.18 -15.65
N LEU A 622 26.70 -4.12 -15.65
CA LEU A 622 25.90 -4.20 -16.88
C LEU A 622 26.16 -3.03 -17.83
N ASN A 623 26.27 -1.80 -17.31
CA ASN A 623 26.65 -0.63 -18.10
C ASN A 623 28.05 -0.80 -18.71
N GLU A 624 29.02 -1.32 -17.94
CA GLU A 624 30.39 -1.58 -18.43
C GLU A 624 30.39 -2.59 -19.58
N LYS A 625 29.74 -3.76 -19.42
CA LYS A 625 29.72 -4.79 -20.48
C LYS A 625 28.86 -4.41 -21.68
N ALA A 626 27.81 -3.60 -21.47
CA ALA A 626 27.05 -3.00 -22.55
C ALA A 626 27.81 -1.85 -23.25
N GLY A 627 28.91 -1.33 -22.69
CA GLY A 627 29.60 -0.15 -23.20
C GLY A 627 28.74 1.12 -23.14
N GLY A 628 27.93 1.28 -22.09
CA GLY A 628 26.99 2.39 -21.87
C GLY A 628 25.66 2.29 -22.62
N ASP A 629 25.47 1.28 -23.46
CA ASP A 629 24.29 1.13 -24.32
C ASP A 629 23.14 0.38 -23.62
N ARG A 630 22.24 1.15 -22.99
CA ARG A 630 21.02 0.64 -22.33
C ARG A 630 20.02 -0.07 -23.27
N SER A 631 20.20 -0.02 -24.59
CA SER A 631 19.35 -0.75 -25.55
C SER A 631 19.79 -2.20 -25.78
N VAL A 632 20.96 -2.59 -25.24
CA VAL A 632 21.44 -3.97 -25.24
C VAL A 632 20.52 -4.84 -24.39
N GLY A 633 20.02 -5.92 -24.99
CA GLY A 633 19.24 -6.93 -24.27
C GLY A 633 20.13 -7.73 -23.33
N VAL A 634 19.62 -8.07 -22.14
CA VAL A 634 20.33 -8.89 -21.15
C VAL A 634 19.56 -10.19 -20.93
N VAL A 635 20.20 -11.33 -21.18
CA VAL A 635 19.62 -12.67 -21.02
C VAL A 635 20.26 -13.34 -19.80
N PHE A 636 19.48 -13.54 -18.74
CA PHE A 636 19.91 -14.29 -17.56
C PHE A 636 19.49 -15.75 -17.66
N PHE A 637 20.40 -16.65 -17.27
CA PHE A 637 20.16 -18.08 -17.17
C PHE A 637 20.95 -18.69 -16.01
N GLY A 638 20.64 -19.94 -15.68
CA GLY A 638 21.32 -20.72 -14.64
C GLY A 638 21.41 -22.19 -15.04
N LYS A 639 21.43 -23.09 -14.06
CA LYS A 639 21.52 -24.55 -14.30
C LYS A 639 20.37 -25.06 -15.15
N GLY A 640 19.13 -24.72 -14.79
CA GLY A 640 17.93 -25.14 -15.49
C GLY A 640 16.66 -24.71 -14.77
N MET A 641 15.53 -25.39 -15.05
CA MET A 641 14.20 -25.00 -14.56
C MET A 641 14.03 -25.02 -13.03
N ASN A 642 14.97 -25.60 -12.29
CA ASN A 642 14.99 -25.62 -10.82
C ASN A 642 15.97 -24.58 -10.20
N ASP A 643 16.53 -23.67 -11.02
CA ASP A 643 17.51 -22.67 -10.60
C ASP A 643 16.89 -21.27 -10.47
N ARG A 644 16.53 -20.92 -9.24
CA ARG A 644 15.90 -19.65 -8.88
C ARG A 644 16.90 -18.48 -8.83
N SER A 645 18.21 -18.74 -8.87
CA SER A 645 19.22 -17.67 -8.92
C SER A 645 19.14 -16.89 -10.24
N SER A 646 18.80 -17.58 -11.33
CA SER A 646 18.60 -16.96 -12.65
C SER A 646 17.38 -16.03 -12.68
N TYR A 647 16.32 -16.38 -11.94
CA TYR A 647 15.13 -15.54 -11.75
C TYR A 647 15.47 -14.30 -10.93
N ASN A 648 16.20 -14.45 -9.83
CA ASN A 648 16.64 -13.33 -8.99
C ASN A 648 17.45 -12.30 -9.79
N ALA A 649 18.41 -12.74 -10.60
CA ALA A 649 19.23 -11.84 -11.41
C ALA A 649 18.42 -11.13 -12.51
N ALA A 650 17.49 -11.84 -13.16
CA ALA A 650 16.56 -11.25 -14.12
C ALA A 650 15.63 -10.21 -13.46
N LEU A 651 15.12 -10.47 -12.25
CA LEU A 651 14.30 -9.51 -11.51
C LEU A 651 15.09 -8.26 -11.12
N ARG A 652 16.31 -8.43 -10.60
CA ARG A 652 17.21 -7.30 -10.26
C ARG A 652 17.51 -6.44 -11.49
N SER A 653 17.88 -7.03 -12.61
CA SER A 653 18.16 -6.32 -13.87
C SER A 653 16.92 -5.60 -14.44
N ALA A 654 15.74 -6.24 -14.38
CA ALA A 654 14.50 -5.63 -14.84
C ALA A 654 14.07 -4.44 -13.95
N MET A 655 14.28 -4.51 -12.64
CA MET A 655 14.04 -3.39 -11.70
C MET A 655 15.01 -2.21 -11.89
N LEU A 656 16.15 -2.42 -12.56
CA LEU A 656 17.07 -1.37 -13.03
C LEU A 656 16.68 -0.78 -14.40
N GLY A 657 15.58 -1.23 -15.00
CA GLY A 657 15.09 -0.75 -16.30
C GLY A 657 15.83 -1.30 -17.52
N TRP A 658 16.65 -2.35 -17.38
CA TRP A 658 17.26 -3.04 -18.52
C TRP A 658 16.23 -3.86 -19.31
N THR A 659 16.41 -3.93 -20.63
CA THR A 659 15.63 -4.85 -21.49
C THR A 659 16.01 -6.29 -21.18
N THR A 660 15.34 -6.87 -20.20
CA THR A 660 15.77 -8.11 -19.53
C THR A 660 14.92 -9.31 -19.96
N PHE A 661 15.62 -10.39 -20.29
CA PHE A 661 15.08 -11.69 -20.63
C PHE A 661 15.54 -12.75 -19.62
N TRP A 662 14.68 -13.73 -19.35
CA TRP A 662 14.97 -14.87 -18.49
C TRP A 662 14.86 -16.16 -19.29
N TYR A 663 15.98 -16.86 -19.48
CA TYR A 663 16.03 -18.15 -20.14
C TYR A 663 15.91 -19.28 -19.11
N ARG A 664 14.66 -19.64 -18.80
CA ARG A 664 14.28 -20.64 -17.78
C ARG A 664 14.86 -22.04 -18.03
N GLY A 665 15.09 -22.41 -19.30
CA GLY A 665 15.64 -23.70 -19.68
C GLY A 665 17.08 -23.92 -19.19
N GLY A 666 17.87 -22.85 -19.08
CA GLY A 666 19.24 -22.88 -18.55
C GLY A 666 20.20 -23.79 -19.32
N LEU A 667 21.34 -24.09 -18.69
CA LEU A 667 22.38 -24.96 -19.26
C LEU A 667 21.91 -26.41 -19.47
N GLU A 668 20.98 -26.91 -18.66
CA GLU A 668 20.35 -28.22 -18.81
C GLU A 668 19.57 -28.33 -20.14
N ALA A 669 18.75 -27.33 -20.49
CA ALA A 669 18.08 -27.33 -21.79
C ALA A 669 19.05 -27.04 -22.96
N TRP A 670 20.02 -26.14 -22.76
CA TRP A 670 21.02 -25.79 -23.77
C TRP A 670 21.86 -27.01 -24.19
N THR A 671 22.45 -27.71 -23.21
CA THR A 671 23.25 -28.92 -23.45
C THR A 671 22.38 -30.11 -23.85
N GLY A 672 21.15 -30.22 -23.34
CA GLY A 672 20.17 -31.23 -23.77
C GLY A 672 19.78 -31.13 -25.24
N ASN A 673 19.85 -29.93 -25.83
CA ASN A 673 19.67 -29.70 -27.28
C ASN A 673 20.98 -29.85 -28.09
N GLY A 674 22.09 -30.27 -27.46
CA GLY A 674 23.38 -30.46 -28.12
C GLY A 674 24.10 -29.16 -28.52
N LEU A 675 23.74 -28.03 -27.92
CA LEU A 675 24.28 -26.72 -28.26
C LEU A 675 25.65 -26.48 -27.57
N PRO A 676 26.55 -25.69 -28.20
CA PRO A 676 27.95 -25.62 -27.76
C PRO A 676 28.13 -24.81 -26.48
N VAL A 677 29.07 -25.26 -25.64
CA VAL A 677 29.49 -24.61 -24.40
C VAL A 677 30.98 -24.21 -24.44
N SER A 678 31.41 -23.41 -23.47
CA SER A 678 32.80 -23.02 -23.21
C SER A 678 33.13 -23.12 -21.71
N LYS A 679 34.42 -23.13 -21.39
CA LYS A 679 34.98 -22.99 -20.03
C LYS A 679 35.48 -21.57 -19.82
#